data_AF-A0AAI8TZ61-F1
#
_entry.id   AF-A0AAI8TZ61-F1
#
_cell.length_a   1.000
_cell.length_b   1.000
_cell.length_c   1.000
_cell.angle_alpha   90.00
_cell.angle_beta   90.00
_cell.angle_gamma   90.00
#
_symmetry.space_group_name_H-M   'P 1'
#
loop_
_entity.id
_entity.type
_entity.pdbx_description
1 polymer ?
#
loop_
_entity_poly.entity_id
_entity_poly.type
_entity_poly.pdbx_seq_one_letter_code
_entity_poly.pdbx_strand_id
1 'polypeptide(L)'
;MAERLTPGVYVEEIPGGVRPIQGVGTSTAAFVGQAQRGIPDRAVFVNGFGDFTRKFGGHSRGEAGFLAQAVDAFFAAGGRRAYVVRVLPGNAADPAVSPALQARADDAWGVRHNVLRFTAKGQGAWADHVRIHIENSTSFAGETFRLRLEWVEAGRSRTIETYDGVRMDPESEDYAVRVVNETSQYVRADDLFQIEFVDAEERSTPPIPGRAPVLEARPGADGNYSVPEQARLTFAWDDLSSTTPNQSSVAVEFSSEAIEAAGGTVTGAVGLLTPDQLQDLLATALGDTFTVDVANARVRVTPAVALGTVLAAETPDGSDQFDVDPLTGVTLTVTDSAGATDIVVDTTADTTLSPQALADRINAELPATNPHGVVADGAGRFLVVTADGAPEGVTLALAATGGAAPWQAPVTSGGTGGAAVGSLANVQVRVAEQLRPGVPRVLSRLFPVVRATGLERNSAANPDLRPALTEDSPVRLLGGDDGSGAVLPDRFAGTVTADGRTGLHALDSVNVNILCLPGRTTADYLAPAMTFCERNDVFFIADGVGSIDPDFQVTADEVRQAVEGLPTVSENAALFYPWVEVTDPVGIGRNPRRMVPPSGHMAGIFARTDVTRGVWKAPAGIDSIVNGAVDVQHRLIDADQDLLNPIGVNCIRQFPGIGIVNWGARTLAADPEWRYINVRRMGLFLKASIKRGLYWAVFEPNDQELWDRIRININAFMLGLFRQRAFQGATPDEAFVVKCDRETNPQELVDQGIVTAQVAWAPLKPAEFVVIEISQKSLLAV
;
A
#
# COMPACT_ATOMS: atom_id res chain seq x y z
N MET A 1 -30.16 -24.78 33.27
CA MET A 1 -30.26 -26.12 33.88
C MET A 1 -31.63 -26.67 33.51
N ALA A 2 -31.73 -27.78 32.78
CA ALA A 2 -33.03 -28.34 32.39
C ALA A 2 -33.72 -28.95 33.62
N GLU A 3 -34.97 -28.56 33.84
CA GLU A 3 -35.79 -28.99 34.97
C GLU A 3 -36.16 -30.47 34.81
N ARG A 4 -35.64 -31.35 35.69
CA ARG A 4 -35.87 -32.81 35.64
C ARG A 4 -37.11 -33.15 36.49
N LEU A 5 -38.22 -33.52 35.83
CA LEU A 5 -39.55 -33.69 36.44
C LEU A 5 -39.92 -35.14 36.83
N THR A 6 -39.00 -36.10 36.80
CA THR A 6 -39.30 -37.52 37.14
C THR A 6 -38.21 -38.19 37.98
N PRO A 7 -38.56 -39.07 38.95
CA PRO A 7 -37.57 -39.87 39.68
C PRO A 7 -36.98 -40.99 38.80
N GLY A 8 -35.65 -41.05 38.68
CA GLY A 8 -34.92 -42.09 37.92
C GLY A 8 -33.39 -41.95 38.03
N VAL A 9 -32.64 -42.95 37.60
CA VAL A 9 -31.17 -42.88 37.44
C VAL A 9 -30.89 -42.30 36.06
N TYR A 10 -30.25 -41.13 36.03
CA TYR A 10 -29.84 -40.47 34.79
C TYR A 10 -28.34 -40.68 34.61
N VAL A 11 -27.96 -41.40 33.57
CA VAL A 11 -26.56 -41.51 33.13
C VAL A 11 -26.35 -40.43 32.07
N GLU A 12 -25.50 -39.47 32.38
CA GLU A 12 -25.10 -38.40 31.47
C GLU A 12 -23.71 -38.75 30.94
N GLU A 13 -23.59 -38.95 29.63
CA GLU A 13 -22.33 -39.28 28.99
C GLU A 13 -21.50 -38.01 28.87
N ILE A 14 -20.62 -37.77 29.86
CA ILE A 14 -19.62 -36.71 29.80
C ILE A 14 -18.65 -37.11 28.68
N PRO A 15 -18.38 -36.25 27.67
CA PRO A 15 -17.35 -36.53 26.69
C PRO A 15 -15.96 -36.52 27.37
N GLY A 16 -15.58 -37.65 27.96
CA GLY A 16 -14.29 -37.89 28.64
C GLY A 16 -13.12 -38.05 27.68
N GLY A 17 -13.13 -37.33 26.57
CA GLY A 17 -12.01 -37.30 25.63
C GLY A 17 -10.94 -36.36 26.14
N VAL A 18 -9.89 -36.90 26.76
CA VAL A 18 -8.60 -36.19 26.89
C VAL A 18 -8.23 -35.71 25.48
N ARG A 19 -8.08 -34.40 25.27
CA ARG A 19 -7.61 -33.84 24.00
C ARG A 19 -6.09 -33.78 24.08
N PRO A 20 -5.36 -34.79 23.57
CA PRO A 20 -3.93 -34.88 23.81
C PRO A 20 -3.20 -33.67 23.23
N ILE A 21 -2.43 -32.98 24.08
CA ILE A 21 -1.55 -31.91 23.64
C ILE A 21 -0.50 -32.52 22.70
N GLN A 22 -0.37 -31.94 21.52
CA GLN A 22 0.65 -32.32 20.54
C GLN A 22 1.78 -31.31 20.58
N GLY A 23 3.02 -31.80 20.45
CA GLY A 23 4.19 -30.95 20.32
C GLY A 23 4.10 -30.09 19.05
N VAL A 24 4.38 -28.79 19.18
CA VAL A 24 4.50 -27.91 18.00
C VAL A 24 5.81 -28.14 17.24
N GLY A 25 5.89 -27.67 16.00
CA GLY A 25 7.17 -27.62 15.29
C GLY A 25 8.17 -26.70 16.00
N THR A 26 9.45 -27.04 15.94
CA THR A 26 10.55 -26.31 16.62
C THR A 26 11.59 -25.72 15.67
N SER A 27 11.45 -25.96 14.37
CA SER A 27 12.48 -25.70 13.36
C SER A 27 11.97 -24.99 12.10
N THR A 28 10.78 -24.37 12.16
CA THR A 28 10.35 -23.47 11.08
C THR A 28 11.21 -22.22 11.14
N ALA A 29 12.12 -22.04 10.19
CA ALA A 29 13.04 -20.91 10.17
C ALA A 29 12.43 -19.68 9.48
N ALA A 30 12.88 -18.50 9.86
CA ALA A 30 12.63 -17.24 9.21
C ALA A 30 13.96 -16.63 8.78
N PHE A 31 14.08 -16.26 7.51
CA PHE A 31 15.24 -15.56 7.00
C PHE A 31 14.82 -14.19 6.48
N VAL A 32 15.48 -13.13 6.95
CA VAL A 32 15.26 -11.78 6.44
C VAL A 32 16.58 -11.30 5.82
N GLY A 33 16.51 -10.77 4.60
CA GLY A 33 17.70 -10.28 3.90
C GLY A 33 17.42 -9.86 2.47
N GLN A 34 18.49 -9.52 1.74
CA GLN A 34 18.41 -9.15 0.33
C GLN A 34 18.22 -10.38 -0.56
N ALA A 35 17.41 -10.25 -1.60
CA ALA A 35 17.20 -11.28 -2.63
C ALA A 35 17.21 -10.64 -4.03
N GLN A 36 17.54 -11.43 -5.06
CA GLN A 36 17.57 -10.95 -6.45
C GLN A 36 16.19 -10.56 -6.98
N ARG A 37 15.15 -11.19 -6.47
CA ARG A 37 13.76 -10.94 -6.87
C ARG A 37 12.80 -11.28 -5.74
N GLY A 38 11.51 -11.10 -6.04
CA GLY A 38 10.43 -11.34 -5.09
C GLY A 38 9.94 -10.04 -4.49
N ILE A 39 8.73 -10.10 -3.94
CA ILE A 39 8.06 -8.95 -3.35
C ILE A 39 8.73 -8.64 -2.00
N PRO A 40 9.21 -7.41 -1.78
CA PRO A 40 9.80 -7.02 -0.50
C PRO A 40 8.77 -7.05 0.63
N ASP A 41 9.25 -7.10 1.88
CA ASP A 41 8.45 -6.90 3.09
C ASP A 41 7.30 -7.89 3.28
N ARG A 42 7.44 -9.07 2.69
CA ARG A 42 6.44 -10.13 2.77
C ARG A 42 7.06 -11.46 3.17
N ALA A 43 6.46 -12.12 4.15
CA ALA A 43 6.82 -13.47 4.55
C ALA A 43 6.32 -14.48 3.53
N VAL A 44 7.24 -15.10 2.78
CA VAL A 44 6.91 -16.12 1.78
C VAL A 44 7.42 -17.48 2.22
N PHE A 45 6.53 -18.47 2.27
CA PHE A 45 6.88 -19.83 2.61
C PHE A 45 7.72 -20.49 1.50
N VAL A 46 8.78 -21.19 1.91
CA VAL A 46 9.63 -22.04 1.06
C VAL A 46 9.85 -23.40 1.73
N ASN A 47 9.82 -24.47 0.93
CA ASN A 47 10.00 -25.85 1.39
C ASN A 47 11.30 -26.52 0.89
N GLY A 48 12.19 -25.75 0.26
CA GLY A 48 13.49 -26.20 -0.22
C GLY A 48 14.21 -25.10 -0.99
N PHE A 49 15.53 -25.26 -1.20
CA PHE A 49 16.32 -24.26 -1.92
C PHE A 49 15.90 -24.08 -3.40
N GLY A 50 15.40 -25.14 -4.04
CA GLY A 50 14.81 -25.03 -5.39
C GLY A 50 13.56 -24.15 -5.41
N ASP A 51 12.73 -24.18 -4.36
CA ASP A 51 11.56 -23.30 -4.24
C ASP A 51 11.97 -21.86 -3.94
N PHE A 52 12.96 -21.68 -3.05
CA PHE A 52 13.60 -20.38 -2.82
C PHE A 52 14.11 -19.78 -4.13
N THR A 53 14.92 -20.53 -4.88
CA THR A 53 15.50 -20.07 -6.14
C THR A 53 14.40 -19.59 -7.08
N ARG A 54 13.29 -20.33 -7.24
CA ARG A 54 12.15 -19.92 -8.08
C ARG A 54 11.48 -18.62 -7.63
N LYS A 55 11.42 -18.35 -6.33
CA LYS A 55 10.68 -17.19 -5.77
C LYS A 55 11.54 -15.95 -5.58
N PHE A 56 12.80 -16.12 -5.19
CA PHE A 56 13.68 -15.07 -4.72
C PHE A 56 14.96 -14.88 -5.54
N GLY A 57 15.19 -15.77 -6.50
CA GLY A 57 16.45 -15.84 -7.23
C GLY A 57 17.48 -16.69 -6.47
N GLY A 58 18.51 -17.11 -7.17
CA GLY A 58 19.48 -18.07 -6.64
C GLY A 58 20.61 -17.38 -5.90
N HIS A 59 21.78 -17.97 -6.00
CA HIS A 59 23.01 -17.41 -5.47
C HIS A 59 23.40 -16.10 -6.17
N SER A 60 23.86 -15.13 -5.38
CA SER A 60 24.43 -13.85 -5.82
C SER A 60 25.84 -13.66 -5.27
N ARG A 61 26.59 -12.75 -5.89
CA ARG A 61 27.87 -12.24 -5.34
C ARG A 61 27.63 -11.17 -4.28
N GLY A 62 28.65 -10.92 -3.46
CA GLY A 62 28.60 -9.88 -2.42
C GLY A 62 27.60 -10.19 -1.31
N GLU A 63 27.28 -9.18 -0.51
CA GLU A 63 26.35 -9.30 0.61
C GLU A 63 24.93 -9.69 0.21
N ALA A 64 24.49 -9.31 -1.01
CA ALA A 64 23.21 -9.71 -1.56
C ALA A 64 23.09 -11.24 -1.74
N GLY A 65 24.20 -11.98 -1.67
CA GLY A 65 24.25 -13.43 -1.70
C GLY A 65 24.05 -14.13 -0.35
N PHE A 66 24.11 -13.41 0.78
CA PHE A 66 24.06 -14.03 2.11
C PHE A 66 22.74 -14.72 2.41
N LEU A 67 21.61 -14.12 2.02
CA LEU A 67 20.29 -14.73 2.22
C LEU A 67 20.18 -16.07 1.50
N ALA A 68 20.51 -16.10 0.21
CA ALA A 68 20.44 -17.32 -0.60
C ALA A 68 21.34 -18.42 -0.03
N GLN A 69 22.56 -18.08 0.40
CA GLN A 69 23.49 -19.01 1.04
C GLN A 69 22.97 -19.56 2.36
N ALA A 70 22.42 -18.71 3.21
CA ALA A 70 21.88 -19.15 4.50
C ALA A 70 20.69 -20.10 4.32
N VAL A 71 19.82 -19.80 3.35
CA VAL A 71 18.67 -20.66 3.03
C VAL A 71 19.13 -22.00 2.43
N ASP A 72 20.12 -21.99 1.53
CA ASP A 72 20.69 -23.23 0.97
C ASP A 72 21.31 -24.10 2.07
N ALA A 73 22.18 -23.49 2.89
CA ALA A 73 22.82 -24.15 4.03
C ALA A 73 21.80 -24.75 5.02
N PHE A 74 20.72 -24.02 5.32
CA PHE A 74 19.63 -24.51 6.18
C PHE A 74 19.01 -25.80 5.64
N PHE A 75 18.63 -25.81 4.36
CA PHE A 75 18.02 -26.98 3.74
C PHE A 75 19.02 -28.14 3.58
N ALA A 76 20.27 -27.84 3.21
CA ALA A 76 21.35 -28.83 3.08
C ALA A 76 21.72 -29.47 4.43
N ALA A 77 21.54 -28.76 5.54
CA ALA A 77 21.83 -29.24 6.88
C ALA A 77 20.65 -29.94 7.57
N GLY A 78 19.47 -30.06 6.93
CA GLY A 78 18.31 -30.83 7.43
C GLY A 78 17.06 -30.01 7.73
N GLY A 79 17.08 -28.70 7.46
CA GLY A 79 15.89 -27.85 7.48
C GLY A 79 14.82 -28.30 6.48
N ARG A 80 13.54 -28.02 6.78
CA ARG A 80 12.40 -28.46 5.94
C ARG A 80 11.41 -27.36 5.60
N ARG A 81 11.32 -26.32 6.43
CA ARG A 81 10.31 -25.28 6.34
C ARG A 81 10.95 -23.95 6.69
N ALA A 82 10.86 -22.99 5.78
CA ALA A 82 11.29 -21.64 6.08
C ALA A 82 10.30 -20.60 5.53
N TYR A 83 10.26 -19.45 6.17
CA TYR A 83 9.71 -18.21 5.63
C TYR A 83 10.85 -17.29 5.28
N VAL A 84 10.74 -16.61 4.15
CA VAL A 84 11.73 -15.64 3.69
C VAL A 84 11.06 -14.30 3.53
N VAL A 85 11.70 -13.25 4.05
CA VAL A 85 11.33 -11.86 3.85
C VAL A 85 12.47 -11.18 3.10
N ARG A 86 12.16 -10.68 1.91
CA ARG A 86 13.08 -9.84 1.15
C ARG A 86 13.04 -8.42 1.68
N VAL A 87 14.19 -7.82 1.94
CA VAL A 87 14.32 -6.39 2.28
C VAL A 87 15.11 -5.66 1.21
N LEU A 88 14.75 -4.40 0.97
CA LEU A 88 15.40 -3.53 -0.01
C LEU A 88 16.05 -2.30 0.67
N PRO A 89 17.06 -1.69 0.02
CA PRO A 89 17.64 -0.43 0.43
C PRO A 89 16.60 0.70 0.49
N GLY A 90 16.87 1.73 1.29
CA GLY A 90 15.96 2.87 1.43
C GLY A 90 15.85 3.76 0.20
N ASN A 91 16.76 3.61 -0.78
CA ASN A 91 16.73 4.29 -2.07
C ASN A 91 16.15 3.43 -3.21
N ALA A 92 15.49 2.31 -2.90
CA ALA A 92 14.70 1.59 -3.89
C ALA A 92 13.61 2.52 -4.44
N ALA A 93 13.35 2.45 -5.74
CA ALA A 93 12.37 3.32 -6.38
C ALA A 93 10.96 2.96 -5.93
N ASP A 94 10.04 3.91 -6.07
CA ASP A 94 8.63 3.69 -5.83
C ASP A 94 8.10 2.49 -6.63
N PRO A 95 7.02 1.82 -6.16
CA PRO A 95 6.48 0.66 -6.85
C PRO A 95 6.20 0.94 -8.32
N ALA A 96 6.62 0.03 -9.19
CA ALA A 96 6.45 0.18 -10.64
C ALA A 96 4.97 0.35 -11.01
N VAL A 97 4.68 1.21 -11.98
CA VAL A 97 3.32 1.59 -12.38
C VAL A 97 3.11 1.26 -13.86
N SER A 98 1.92 0.80 -14.22
CA SER A 98 1.54 0.62 -15.62
C SER A 98 1.19 1.95 -16.28
N PRO A 99 1.29 2.06 -17.62
CA PRO A 99 0.50 3.05 -18.35
C PRO A 99 -0.99 2.95 -17.99
N ALA A 100 -1.72 4.05 -18.14
CA ALA A 100 -3.17 4.02 -18.02
C ALA A 100 -3.76 3.17 -19.16
N LEU A 101 -4.60 2.19 -18.80
CA LEU A 101 -5.35 1.41 -19.77
C LEU A 101 -6.52 2.26 -20.27
N GLN A 102 -6.67 2.27 -21.59
CA GLN A 102 -7.74 2.96 -22.28
C GLN A 102 -9.04 2.15 -22.27
N ALA A 103 -10.17 2.83 -22.40
CA ALA A 103 -11.48 2.24 -22.65
C ALA A 103 -11.52 1.41 -23.96
N ARG A 104 -12.49 0.51 -24.12
CA ARG A 104 -12.65 -0.33 -25.33
C ARG A 104 -13.13 0.48 -26.52
N ALA A 105 -14.00 1.45 -26.29
CA ALA A 105 -14.46 2.36 -27.30
C ALA A 105 -14.33 3.80 -26.82
N ASP A 106 -14.37 4.70 -27.78
CA ASP A 106 -14.51 6.12 -27.51
C ASP A 106 -15.91 6.39 -26.97
N ASP A 107 -16.07 7.46 -26.21
CA ASP A 107 -17.39 7.91 -25.80
C ASP A 107 -18.20 8.45 -26.99
N ALA A 108 -19.40 8.98 -26.71
CA ALA A 108 -20.28 9.55 -27.73
C ALA A 108 -19.65 10.74 -28.50
N TRP A 109 -18.52 11.27 -28.05
CA TRP A 109 -17.81 12.42 -28.59
C TRP A 109 -16.48 12.05 -29.27
N GLY A 110 -16.13 10.77 -29.32
CA GLY A 110 -14.90 10.30 -29.95
C GLY A 110 -13.66 10.43 -29.06
N VAL A 111 -13.85 10.62 -27.74
CA VAL A 111 -12.74 10.68 -26.77
C VAL A 111 -12.55 9.32 -26.12
N ARG A 112 -11.30 8.87 -26.08
CA ARG A 112 -10.91 7.63 -25.41
C ARG A 112 -10.43 7.90 -23.99
N HIS A 113 -11.07 7.25 -23.02
CA HIS A 113 -10.86 7.51 -21.60
C HIS A 113 -9.87 6.55 -20.94
N ASN A 114 -9.15 7.05 -19.93
CA ASN A 114 -8.34 6.22 -19.03
C ASN A 114 -9.26 5.53 -18.02
N VAL A 115 -9.25 4.19 -17.98
CA VAL A 115 -10.18 3.45 -17.11
C VAL A 115 -9.49 2.75 -15.94
N LEU A 116 -8.29 2.22 -16.16
CA LEU A 116 -7.63 1.38 -15.15
C LEU A 116 -6.13 1.58 -15.16
N ARG A 117 -5.51 1.56 -13.99
CA ARG A 117 -4.06 1.54 -13.83
C ARG A 117 -3.67 0.48 -12.82
N PHE A 118 -2.49 -0.10 -13.01
CA PHE A 118 -1.92 -1.05 -12.07
C PHE A 118 -0.64 -0.52 -11.47
N THR A 119 -0.47 -0.75 -10.18
CA THR A 119 0.73 -0.42 -9.40
C THR A 119 1.25 -1.69 -8.76
N ALA A 120 2.55 -1.94 -8.79
CA ALA A 120 3.16 -3.10 -8.14
C ALA A 120 2.90 -3.08 -6.62
N LYS A 121 2.62 -4.24 -6.01
CA LYS A 121 2.57 -4.37 -4.55
C LYS A 121 3.99 -4.47 -4.01
N GLY A 122 4.59 -3.32 -3.69
CA GLY A 122 5.95 -3.21 -3.14
C GLY A 122 6.97 -2.73 -4.16
N GLN A 123 8.08 -2.20 -3.65
CA GLN A 123 9.17 -1.62 -4.43
C GLN A 123 10.02 -2.70 -5.13
N GLY A 124 10.82 -2.30 -6.11
CA GLY A 124 11.83 -3.15 -6.73
C GLY A 124 11.63 -3.49 -8.20
N ALA A 125 12.72 -3.94 -8.83
CA ALA A 125 12.78 -4.30 -10.25
C ALA A 125 12.00 -5.58 -10.60
N TRP A 126 11.56 -6.35 -9.60
CA TRP A 126 10.82 -7.59 -9.81
C TRP A 126 9.53 -7.40 -10.63
N ALA A 127 8.94 -6.20 -10.58
CA ALA A 127 7.73 -5.86 -11.30
C ALA A 127 7.91 -5.85 -12.83
N ASP A 128 9.14 -5.68 -13.33
CA ASP A 128 9.46 -5.74 -14.76
C ASP A 128 9.21 -7.12 -15.38
N HIS A 129 9.07 -8.15 -14.54
CA HIS A 129 8.72 -9.50 -14.95
C HIS A 129 7.21 -9.74 -15.03
N VAL A 130 6.38 -8.81 -14.54
CA VAL A 130 4.93 -8.97 -14.57
C VAL A 130 4.35 -8.43 -15.89
N ARG A 131 3.49 -9.23 -16.50
CA ARG A 131 2.71 -8.89 -17.69
C ARG A 131 1.25 -9.00 -17.34
N ILE A 132 0.49 -7.96 -17.62
CA ILE A 132 -0.94 -7.90 -17.34
C ILE A 132 -1.68 -8.00 -18.67
N HIS A 133 -2.54 -9.01 -18.77
CA HIS A 133 -3.37 -9.28 -19.92
C HIS A 133 -4.81 -8.95 -19.60
N ILE A 134 -5.46 -8.17 -20.47
CA ILE A 134 -6.89 -7.93 -20.45
C ILE A 134 -7.51 -8.72 -21.60
N GLU A 135 -8.36 -9.68 -21.23
CA GLU A 135 -8.98 -10.64 -22.13
C GLU A 135 -10.51 -10.56 -22.00
N ASN A 136 -11.23 -11.16 -22.96
CA ASN A 136 -12.65 -11.40 -22.76
C ASN A 136 -12.86 -12.45 -21.66
N SER A 137 -13.90 -12.26 -20.85
CA SER A 137 -14.28 -13.26 -19.85
C SER A 137 -14.66 -14.58 -20.51
N THR A 138 -14.38 -15.72 -19.86
CA THR A 138 -14.86 -17.01 -20.38
C THR A 138 -16.32 -17.29 -20.10
N SER A 139 -16.85 -16.75 -19.01
CA SER A 139 -18.24 -16.97 -18.61
C SER A 139 -19.17 -15.93 -19.23
N PHE A 140 -18.71 -14.68 -19.39
CA PHE A 140 -19.56 -13.58 -19.86
C PHE A 140 -18.79 -12.61 -20.77
N ALA A 141 -18.31 -13.10 -21.93
CA ALA A 141 -17.46 -12.33 -22.87
C ALA A 141 -18.02 -10.96 -23.30
N GLY A 142 -19.35 -10.79 -23.28
CA GLY A 142 -20.04 -9.54 -23.62
C GLY A 142 -20.35 -8.62 -22.44
N GLU A 143 -20.20 -9.08 -21.20
CA GLU A 143 -20.62 -8.35 -19.98
C GLU A 143 -19.46 -8.04 -19.03
N THR A 144 -18.44 -8.87 -19.02
CA THR A 144 -17.29 -8.75 -18.11
C THR A 144 -15.98 -8.96 -18.86
N PHE A 145 -14.86 -8.76 -18.16
CA PHE A 145 -13.54 -9.04 -18.72
C PHE A 145 -12.75 -9.95 -17.78
N ARG A 146 -11.67 -10.50 -18.32
CA ARG A 146 -10.71 -11.30 -17.59
C ARG A 146 -9.41 -10.53 -17.48
N LEU A 147 -8.82 -10.56 -16.29
CA LEU A 147 -7.51 -10.01 -16.00
C LEU A 147 -6.58 -11.17 -15.65
N ARG A 148 -5.52 -11.36 -16.43
CA ARG A 148 -4.54 -12.43 -16.22
C ARG A 148 -3.15 -11.84 -16.01
N LEU A 149 -2.52 -12.19 -14.90
CA LEU A 149 -1.12 -11.84 -14.64
C LEU A 149 -0.23 -12.99 -15.07
N GLU A 150 0.83 -12.65 -15.79
CA GLU A 150 1.86 -13.56 -16.25
C GLU A 150 3.23 -13.09 -15.77
N TRP A 151 4.05 -14.03 -15.30
CA TRP A 151 5.45 -13.81 -14.98
C TRP A 151 6.32 -14.21 -16.16
N VAL A 152 7.08 -13.28 -16.72
CA VAL A 152 7.99 -13.48 -17.86
C VAL A 152 9.43 -13.20 -17.44
N GLU A 153 10.27 -14.22 -17.54
CA GLU A 153 11.67 -14.14 -17.15
C GLU A 153 12.52 -15.11 -17.98
N ALA A 154 13.68 -14.64 -18.45
CA ALA A 154 14.64 -15.44 -19.24
C ALA A 154 13.98 -16.21 -20.41
N GLY A 155 13.02 -15.59 -21.10
CA GLY A 155 12.30 -16.17 -22.23
C GLY A 155 11.26 -17.24 -21.86
N ARG A 156 11.01 -17.48 -20.58
CA ARG A 156 9.94 -18.39 -20.10
C ARG A 156 8.81 -17.57 -19.49
N SER A 157 7.58 -18.03 -19.68
CA SER A 157 6.41 -17.40 -19.10
C SER A 157 5.53 -18.39 -18.32
N ARG A 158 4.81 -17.89 -17.32
CA ARG A 158 3.81 -18.65 -16.57
C ARG A 158 2.72 -17.72 -16.07
N THR A 159 1.48 -18.17 -16.08
CA THR A 159 0.37 -17.45 -15.43
C THR A 159 0.52 -17.54 -13.91
N ILE A 160 0.45 -16.41 -13.22
CA ILE A 160 0.58 -16.32 -11.76
C ILE A 160 -0.75 -16.01 -11.06
N GLU A 161 -1.62 -15.21 -11.68
CA GLU A 161 -2.97 -14.92 -11.18
C GLU A 161 -3.97 -14.78 -12.33
N THR A 162 -5.23 -15.07 -12.07
CA THR A 162 -6.31 -14.87 -13.04
C THR A 162 -7.58 -14.48 -12.30
N TYR A 163 -8.19 -13.39 -12.75
CA TYR A 163 -9.48 -12.88 -12.28
C TYR A 163 -10.41 -12.89 -13.48
N ASP A 164 -11.36 -13.81 -13.49
CA ASP A 164 -12.35 -13.91 -14.55
C ASP A 164 -13.69 -13.37 -14.07
N GLY A 165 -14.43 -12.69 -14.94
CA GLY A 165 -15.74 -12.14 -14.61
C GLY A 165 -15.72 -10.76 -13.95
N VAL A 166 -14.59 -10.06 -13.93
CA VAL A 166 -14.47 -8.76 -13.27
C VAL A 166 -15.16 -7.63 -14.06
N ARG A 167 -15.61 -6.60 -13.33
CA ARG A 167 -16.40 -5.47 -13.83
C ARG A 167 -15.79 -4.12 -13.44
N MET A 168 -16.03 -3.07 -14.23
CA MET A 168 -15.69 -1.68 -13.90
C MET A 168 -16.90 -0.97 -13.26
N ASP A 169 -17.47 -1.57 -12.22
CA ASP A 169 -18.62 -1.01 -11.48
C ASP A 169 -18.34 -1.12 -9.96
N PRO A 170 -18.15 0.01 -9.25
CA PRO A 170 -17.89 0.03 -7.81
C PRO A 170 -19.00 -0.57 -6.94
N GLU A 171 -20.25 -0.56 -7.42
CA GLU A 171 -21.38 -1.14 -6.71
C GLU A 171 -21.42 -2.67 -6.84
N SER A 172 -20.78 -3.22 -7.88
CA SER A 172 -20.72 -4.66 -8.15
C SER A 172 -19.69 -5.37 -7.27
N GLU A 173 -20.04 -6.50 -6.64
CA GLU A 173 -19.10 -7.34 -5.87
C GLU A 173 -17.86 -7.73 -6.68
N ASP A 174 -18.04 -8.03 -7.97
CA ASP A 174 -16.95 -8.33 -8.92
C ASP A 174 -16.18 -7.10 -9.44
N TYR A 175 -16.22 -5.99 -8.71
CA TYR A 175 -15.50 -4.77 -9.09
C TYR A 175 -14.00 -5.04 -9.17
N ALA A 176 -13.41 -4.82 -10.35
CA ALA A 176 -12.03 -5.18 -10.65
C ALA A 176 -11.03 -4.60 -9.63
N VAL A 177 -11.18 -3.32 -9.26
CA VAL A 177 -10.29 -2.68 -8.28
C VAL A 177 -10.40 -3.33 -6.90
N ARG A 178 -11.63 -3.58 -6.43
CA ARG A 178 -11.84 -4.24 -5.14
C ARG A 178 -11.26 -5.65 -5.14
N VAL A 179 -11.67 -6.48 -6.11
CA VAL A 179 -11.24 -7.88 -6.21
C VAL A 179 -9.72 -7.97 -6.30
N VAL A 180 -9.08 -7.20 -7.18
CA VAL A 180 -7.62 -7.20 -7.33
C VAL A 180 -6.93 -6.71 -6.06
N ASN A 181 -7.40 -5.63 -5.44
CA ASN A 181 -6.73 -5.06 -4.28
C ASN A 181 -6.82 -5.96 -3.05
N GLU A 182 -7.95 -6.65 -2.86
CA GLU A 182 -8.18 -7.59 -1.77
C GLU A 182 -7.40 -8.91 -1.94
N THR A 183 -7.28 -9.42 -3.18
CA THR A 183 -6.79 -10.79 -3.41
C THR A 183 -5.41 -10.87 -4.06
N SER A 184 -5.03 -9.89 -4.89
CA SER A 184 -3.78 -9.96 -5.63
C SER A 184 -2.56 -9.91 -4.73
N GLN A 185 -1.61 -10.76 -5.05
CA GLN A 185 -0.31 -10.81 -4.41
C GLN A 185 0.68 -9.84 -5.04
N TYR A 186 0.46 -9.43 -6.29
CA TYR A 186 1.48 -8.73 -7.10
C TYR A 186 1.09 -7.30 -7.47
N VAL A 187 -0.19 -6.98 -7.66
CA VAL A 187 -0.59 -5.65 -8.13
C VAL A 187 -1.74 -5.09 -7.32
N ARG A 188 -1.77 -3.76 -7.25
CA ARG A 188 -2.93 -2.96 -6.89
C ARG A 188 -3.49 -2.38 -8.19
N ALA A 189 -4.81 -2.28 -8.30
CA ALA A 189 -5.47 -1.56 -9.36
C ALA A 189 -6.09 -0.26 -8.83
N ASP A 190 -6.08 0.77 -9.66
CA ASP A 190 -6.69 2.07 -9.40
C ASP A 190 -7.64 2.40 -10.57
N ASP A 191 -8.87 2.81 -10.27
CA ASP A 191 -9.86 3.25 -11.24
C ASP A 191 -9.61 4.72 -11.57
N LEU A 192 -9.21 4.97 -12.81
CA LEU A 192 -8.86 6.31 -13.28
C LEU A 192 -10.09 7.09 -13.78
N PHE A 193 -11.17 6.39 -14.15
CA PHE A 193 -12.37 7.02 -14.66
C PHE A 193 -13.09 7.86 -13.59
N GLN A 194 -12.92 7.52 -12.31
CA GLN A 194 -13.46 8.31 -11.20
C GLN A 194 -12.66 9.57 -10.85
N ILE A 195 -11.45 9.70 -11.37
CA ILE A 195 -10.49 10.75 -11.01
C ILE A 195 -10.48 11.88 -12.06
N GLU A 196 -11.00 11.65 -13.27
CA GLU A 196 -11.06 12.65 -14.33
C GLU A 196 -12.26 13.61 -14.15
N PHE A 197 -11.90 14.89 -14.13
CA PHE A 197 -12.73 16.06 -13.87
C PHE A 197 -13.83 16.24 -14.92
N VAL A 198 -14.96 16.84 -14.53
CA VAL A 198 -16.02 17.19 -15.47
C VAL A 198 -15.97 18.68 -15.75
N ASP A 199 -15.57 19.07 -16.96
CA ASP A 199 -15.82 20.40 -17.51
C ASP A 199 -17.31 20.53 -17.86
N ALA A 200 -17.94 21.63 -17.46
CA ALA A 200 -19.29 21.97 -17.87
C ALA A 200 -19.25 22.56 -19.30
N GLU A 201 -19.54 21.70 -20.28
CA GLU A 201 -19.58 21.93 -21.75
C GLU A 201 -18.25 21.67 -22.50
N GLU A 202 -18.10 20.50 -23.12
CA GLU A 202 -17.25 20.35 -24.30
C GLU A 202 -17.96 20.96 -25.52
N ARG A 203 -17.54 22.16 -25.93
CA ARG A 203 -17.90 22.71 -27.25
C ARG A 203 -16.77 22.45 -28.23
N SER A 204 -17.11 22.03 -29.45
CA SER A 204 -16.18 21.89 -30.58
C SER A 204 -15.68 23.22 -31.17
N THR A 205 -15.96 24.34 -30.50
CA THR A 205 -15.48 25.69 -30.82
C THR A 205 -15.26 26.45 -29.50
N PRO A 206 -14.18 27.24 -29.36
CA PRO A 206 -13.90 28.00 -28.15
C PRO A 206 -15.09 28.89 -27.75
N PRO A 207 -15.25 29.21 -26.45
CA PRO A 207 -16.39 29.98 -25.96
C PRO A 207 -16.53 31.29 -26.72
N ILE A 208 -17.73 31.55 -27.27
CA ILE A 208 -18.08 32.88 -27.77
C ILE A 208 -18.00 33.83 -26.56
N PRO A 209 -17.24 34.93 -26.62
CA PRO A 209 -17.24 35.94 -25.58
C PRO A 209 -18.69 36.41 -25.31
N GLY A 210 -19.20 36.24 -24.08
CA GLY A 210 -20.50 36.79 -23.69
C GLY A 210 -21.56 35.85 -23.07
N ARG A 211 -21.28 34.57 -22.78
CA ARG A 211 -22.25 33.70 -22.07
C ARG A 211 -21.63 32.93 -20.91
N ALA A 212 -22.09 33.19 -19.69
CA ALA A 212 -21.68 32.49 -18.48
C ALA A 212 -22.14 31.01 -18.49
N PRO A 213 -21.38 30.08 -17.90
CA PRO A 213 -21.78 28.68 -17.78
C PRO A 213 -23.02 28.54 -16.88
N VAL A 214 -23.98 27.69 -17.27
CA VAL A 214 -25.24 27.49 -16.53
C VAL A 214 -25.30 26.05 -16.01
N LEU A 215 -25.43 25.88 -14.69
CA LEU A 215 -25.68 24.60 -14.05
C LEU A 215 -27.18 24.43 -13.85
N GLU A 216 -27.80 23.46 -14.53
CA GLU A 216 -29.25 23.23 -14.43
C GLU A 216 -29.55 22.00 -13.56
N ALA A 217 -30.29 22.23 -12.46
CA ALA A 217 -30.81 21.19 -11.62
C ALA A 217 -32.12 20.62 -12.19
N ARG A 218 -32.36 19.32 -12.04
CA ARG A 218 -33.63 18.68 -12.45
C ARG A 218 -34.36 18.06 -11.27
N PRO A 219 -35.67 18.32 -11.11
CA PRO A 219 -36.46 17.70 -10.05
C PRO A 219 -36.72 16.22 -10.37
N GLY A 220 -37.08 15.46 -9.34
CA GLY A 220 -37.60 14.10 -9.45
C GLY A 220 -38.95 14.04 -10.16
N ALA A 221 -39.42 12.83 -10.43
CA ALA A 221 -40.70 12.59 -11.11
C ALA A 221 -41.92 13.14 -10.35
N ASP A 222 -41.78 13.37 -9.06
CA ASP A 222 -42.73 13.97 -8.14
C ASP A 222 -42.69 15.51 -8.13
N GLY A 223 -41.81 16.12 -8.93
CA GLY A 223 -41.65 17.58 -9.03
C GLY A 223 -40.77 18.19 -7.93
N ASN A 224 -40.26 17.39 -7.00
CA ASN A 224 -39.40 17.82 -5.90
C ASN A 224 -37.94 17.39 -6.12
N TYR A 225 -37.01 18.12 -5.51
CA TYR A 225 -35.60 17.80 -5.45
C TYR A 225 -35.31 16.98 -4.19
N SER A 226 -34.61 15.87 -4.37
CA SER A 226 -34.20 14.98 -3.28
C SER A 226 -32.73 15.18 -2.94
N VAL A 227 -32.46 15.73 -1.75
CA VAL A 227 -31.10 16.01 -1.26
C VAL A 227 -30.77 15.14 -0.04
N PRO A 228 -29.73 14.30 -0.11
CA PRO A 228 -29.20 13.62 1.07
C PRO A 228 -28.87 14.57 2.22
N GLU A 229 -29.28 14.22 3.43
CA GLU A 229 -28.97 14.98 4.64
C GLU A 229 -27.45 14.96 4.90
N GLN A 230 -26.90 16.08 5.38
CA GLN A 230 -25.47 16.29 5.72
C GLN A 230 -24.50 16.26 4.54
N ALA A 231 -25.01 16.26 3.31
CA ALA A 231 -24.16 16.37 2.14
C ALA A 231 -23.68 17.81 1.93
N ARG A 232 -22.49 17.94 1.33
CA ARG A 232 -21.85 19.23 1.06
C ARG A 232 -21.42 19.33 -0.39
N LEU A 233 -21.86 20.38 -1.07
CA LEU A 233 -21.42 20.74 -2.41
C LEU A 233 -20.51 21.96 -2.33
N THR A 234 -19.34 21.90 -2.97
CA THR A 234 -18.41 23.03 -3.04
C THR A 234 -18.32 23.50 -4.48
N PHE A 235 -18.61 24.78 -4.70
CA PHE A 235 -18.43 25.49 -5.96
C PHE A 235 -17.11 26.26 -5.86
N ALA A 236 -16.14 25.92 -6.70
CA ALA A 236 -14.85 26.60 -6.79
C ALA A 236 -14.71 27.29 -8.16
N TRP A 237 -14.05 28.44 -8.18
CA TRP A 237 -13.77 29.20 -9.39
C TRP A 237 -12.40 29.87 -9.31
N ASP A 238 -11.79 30.05 -10.47
CA ASP A 238 -10.48 30.68 -10.61
C ASP A 238 -10.63 32.09 -11.18
N ASP A 239 -10.01 33.07 -10.53
CA ASP A 239 -9.79 34.39 -11.13
C ASP A 239 -8.48 34.36 -11.93
N LEU A 240 -8.62 34.33 -13.27
CA LEU A 240 -7.50 34.25 -14.20
C LEU A 240 -6.98 35.63 -14.64
N SER A 241 -7.41 36.72 -13.98
CA SER A 241 -6.88 38.07 -14.23
C SER A 241 -5.53 38.34 -13.55
N SER A 242 -5.13 37.52 -12.57
CA SER A 242 -3.82 37.60 -11.90
C SER A 242 -2.85 36.53 -12.37
N THR A 243 -1.55 36.87 -12.41
CA THR A 243 -0.44 35.95 -12.77
C THR A 243 -0.26 34.78 -11.80
N THR A 244 -1.02 34.75 -10.71
CA THR A 244 -1.17 33.61 -9.78
C THR A 244 -2.68 33.37 -9.63
N PRO A 245 -3.23 32.21 -10.03
CA PRO A 245 -4.66 31.96 -9.92
C PRO A 245 -5.08 31.90 -8.45
N ASN A 246 -5.92 32.84 -8.02
CA ASN A 246 -6.55 32.79 -6.70
C ASN A 246 -7.81 31.92 -6.81
N GLN A 247 -7.72 30.70 -6.28
CA GLN A 247 -8.86 29.79 -6.24
C GLN A 247 -9.81 30.21 -5.12
N SER A 248 -11.01 30.64 -5.49
CA SER A 248 -12.07 30.98 -4.55
C SER A 248 -13.08 29.83 -4.51
N SER A 249 -13.71 29.59 -3.35
CA SER A 249 -14.72 28.53 -3.22
C SER A 249 -15.80 28.88 -2.22
N VAL A 250 -17.02 28.42 -2.49
CA VAL A 250 -18.19 28.55 -1.63
C VAL A 250 -18.84 27.17 -1.49
N ALA A 251 -19.33 26.83 -0.31
CA ALA A 251 -19.93 25.53 -0.05
C ALA A 251 -21.38 25.65 0.40
N VAL A 252 -22.20 24.73 -0.09
CA VAL A 252 -23.59 24.54 0.28
C VAL A 252 -23.69 23.27 1.11
N GLU A 253 -24.18 23.37 2.35
CA GLU A 253 -24.43 22.24 3.23
C GLU A 253 -25.93 21.95 3.33
N PHE A 254 -26.32 20.70 3.06
CA PHE A 254 -27.70 20.22 3.13
C PHE A 254 -27.97 19.59 4.51
N SER A 255 -27.80 20.37 5.58
CA SER A 255 -28.16 19.93 6.94
C SER A 255 -29.68 19.97 7.13
N SER A 256 -30.22 19.19 8.09
CA SER A 256 -31.65 19.25 8.43
C SER A 256 -32.10 20.69 8.75
N GLU A 257 -31.26 21.45 9.46
CA GLU A 257 -31.50 22.85 9.78
C GLU A 257 -31.59 23.73 8.53
N ALA A 258 -30.69 23.55 7.56
CA ALA A 258 -30.69 24.32 6.31
C ALA A 258 -31.89 23.96 5.40
N ILE A 259 -32.25 22.68 5.33
CA ILE A 259 -33.38 22.19 4.52
C ILE A 259 -34.70 22.70 5.09
N GLU A 260 -34.89 22.62 6.41
CA GLU A 260 -36.09 23.11 7.08
C GLU A 260 -36.20 24.64 7.05
N ALA A 261 -35.07 25.36 7.15
CA ALA A 261 -35.05 26.82 7.04
C ALA A 261 -35.49 27.32 5.65
N ALA A 262 -35.20 26.55 4.59
CA ALA A 262 -35.70 26.79 3.24
C ALA A 262 -37.15 26.31 3.03
N GLY A 263 -37.81 25.78 4.07
CA GLY A 263 -39.19 25.28 4.02
C GLY A 263 -39.34 23.85 3.48
N GLY A 264 -38.25 23.12 3.25
CA GLY A 264 -38.25 21.72 2.84
C GLY A 264 -38.60 20.76 3.97
N THR A 265 -38.83 19.50 3.63
CA THR A 265 -39.15 18.43 4.60
C THR A 265 -38.08 17.36 4.60
N VAL A 266 -37.59 16.96 5.78
CA VAL A 266 -36.65 15.85 5.94
C VAL A 266 -37.40 14.57 6.30
N THR A 267 -37.21 13.51 5.52
CA THR A 267 -37.77 12.17 5.78
C THR A 267 -36.65 11.13 5.77
N GLY A 268 -36.24 10.67 6.96
CA GLY A 268 -35.05 9.83 7.09
C GLY A 268 -33.79 10.61 6.73
N ALA A 269 -32.87 10.02 5.96
CA ALA A 269 -31.62 10.66 5.53
C ALA A 269 -31.77 11.52 4.25
N VAL A 270 -32.99 11.97 3.92
CA VAL A 270 -33.30 12.66 2.66
C VAL A 270 -34.20 13.86 2.93
N GLY A 271 -33.76 15.05 2.50
CA GLY A 271 -34.58 16.25 2.35
C GLY A 271 -35.28 16.30 1.01
N LEU A 272 -36.52 16.79 1.01
CA LEU A 272 -37.33 17.09 -0.17
C LEU A 272 -37.58 18.60 -0.24
N LEU A 273 -37.27 19.20 -1.39
CA LEU A 273 -37.40 20.64 -1.64
C LEU A 273 -38.17 20.86 -2.95
N THR A 274 -39.13 21.78 -2.96
CA THR A 274 -39.73 22.28 -4.21
C THR A 274 -38.72 23.15 -4.99
N PRO A 275 -38.97 23.49 -6.27
CA PRO A 275 -38.06 24.35 -7.03
C PRO A 275 -37.72 25.67 -6.35
N ASP A 276 -38.71 26.36 -5.80
CA ASP A 276 -38.52 27.65 -5.13
C ASP A 276 -37.72 27.49 -3.82
N GLN A 277 -37.97 26.41 -3.07
CA GLN A 277 -37.24 26.12 -1.83
C GLN A 277 -35.77 25.74 -2.08
N LEU A 278 -35.50 24.99 -3.17
CA LEU A 278 -34.14 24.70 -3.57
C LEU A 278 -33.43 25.97 -4.09
N GLN A 279 -34.14 26.83 -4.84
CA GLN A 279 -33.62 28.12 -5.27
C GLN A 279 -33.21 28.96 -4.05
N ASP A 280 -34.08 29.11 -3.06
CA ASP A 280 -33.82 29.91 -1.86
C ASP A 280 -32.62 29.37 -1.06
N LEU A 281 -32.53 28.05 -0.88
CA LEU A 281 -31.40 27.41 -0.21
C LEU A 281 -30.08 27.67 -0.94
N LEU A 282 -30.06 27.46 -2.26
CA LEU A 282 -28.86 27.69 -3.08
C LEU A 282 -28.49 29.17 -3.16
N ALA A 283 -29.46 30.06 -3.37
CA ALA A 283 -29.23 31.51 -3.42
C ALA A 283 -28.67 32.03 -2.09
N THR A 284 -29.20 31.55 -0.97
CA THR A 284 -28.72 31.92 0.37
C THR A 284 -27.28 31.46 0.61
N ALA A 285 -26.95 30.23 0.18
CA ALA A 285 -25.62 29.66 0.39
C ALA A 285 -24.56 30.19 -0.59
N LEU A 286 -24.94 30.50 -1.83
CA LEU A 286 -24.03 30.97 -2.88
C LEU A 286 -23.85 32.49 -2.91
N GLY A 287 -24.80 33.24 -2.34
CA GLY A 287 -24.77 34.71 -2.27
C GLY A 287 -24.69 35.37 -3.65
N ASP A 288 -24.17 36.60 -3.70
CA ASP A 288 -24.08 37.41 -4.94
C ASP A 288 -23.03 36.89 -5.96
N THR A 289 -22.35 35.78 -5.65
CA THR A 289 -21.34 35.17 -6.53
C THR A 289 -21.99 34.39 -7.67
N PHE A 290 -23.17 33.82 -7.42
CA PHE A 290 -23.94 33.07 -8.41
C PHE A 290 -25.38 33.56 -8.42
N THR A 291 -25.94 33.77 -9.61
CA THR A 291 -27.36 33.94 -9.81
C THR A 291 -28.04 32.58 -9.78
N VAL A 292 -29.04 32.42 -8.91
CA VAL A 292 -29.88 31.22 -8.84
C VAL A 292 -31.30 31.57 -9.25
N ASP A 293 -31.76 31.06 -10.38
CA ASP A 293 -33.09 31.30 -10.94
C ASP A 293 -33.89 30.01 -11.17
N VAL A 294 -35.22 30.11 -11.22
CA VAL A 294 -36.09 29.00 -11.59
C VAL A 294 -36.71 29.27 -12.96
N ALA A 295 -36.43 28.40 -13.93
CA ALA A 295 -37.02 28.44 -15.25
C ALA A 295 -37.56 27.05 -15.63
N ASN A 296 -38.81 26.97 -16.09
CA ASN A 296 -39.46 25.70 -16.46
C ASN A 296 -39.39 24.62 -15.36
N ALA A 297 -39.59 25.00 -14.09
CA ALA A 297 -39.49 24.15 -12.90
C ALA A 297 -38.07 23.55 -12.66
N ARG A 298 -37.04 24.13 -13.28
CA ARG A 298 -35.63 23.77 -13.08
C ARG A 298 -34.89 24.91 -12.40
N VAL A 299 -34.13 24.59 -11.36
CA VAL A 299 -33.25 25.57 -10.71
C VAL A 299 -31.98 25.67 -11.53
N ARG A 300 -31.57 26.89 -11.86
CA ARG A 300 -30.36 27.19 -12.64
C ARG A 300 -29.41 27.98 -11.77
N VAL A 301 -28.14 27.62 -11.78
CA VAL A 301 -27.06 28.33 -11.09
C VAL A 301 -26.09 28.83 -12.14
N THR A 302 -25.94 30.15 -12.22
CA THR A 302 -25.08 30.82 -13.20
C THR A 302 -24.12 31.72 -12.44
N PRO A 303 -22.81 31.78 -12.75
CA PRO A 303 -21.95 32.81 -12.17
C PRO A 303 -22.53 34.20 -12.44
N ALA A 304 -22.51 35.09 -11.45
CA ALA A 304 -22.96 36.46 -11.66
C ALA A 304 -21.92 37.21 -12.50
N VAL A 305 -22.25 37.55 -13.75
CA VAL A 305 -21.34 38.26 -14.68
C VAL A 305 -21.97 39.57 -15.15
N ALA A 306 -21.27 40.70 -14.99
CA ALA A 306 -21.68 41.97 -15.60
C ALA A 306 -21.38 41.92 -17.11
N LEU A 307 -22.42 41.82 -17.94
CA LEU A 307 -22.25 41.83 -19.38
C LEU A 307 -22.13 43.27 -19.90
N GLY A 308 -20.92 43.66 -20.34
CA GLY A 308 -20.78 44.71 -21.35
C GLY A 308 -21.12 44.15 -22.73
N THR A 309 -21.72 44.95 -23.63
CA THR A 309 -21.96 44.53 -25.02
C THR A 309 -20.61 44.31 -25.72
N VAL A 310 -20.35 43.08 -26.19
CA VAL A 310 -19.15 42.74 -26.95
C VAL A 310 -19.51 42.41 -28.40
N LEU A 311 -18.80 43.01 -29.35
CA LEU A 311 -18.89 42.68 -30.77
C LEU A 311 -17.52 42.18 -31.26
N ALA A 312 -17.50 40.99 -31.85
CA ALA A 312 -16.31 40.37 -32.41
C ALA A 312 -16.46 40.23 -33.93
N ALA A 313 -15.40 40.57 -34.67
CA ALA A 313 -15.35 40.38 -36.11
C ALA A 313 -14.12 39.52 -36.49
N GLU A 314 -14.35 38.54 -37.37
CA GLU A 314 -13.37 37.52 -37.76
C GLU A 314 -12.95 37.66 -39.24
N THR A 315 -11.72 37.23 -39.55
CA THR A 315 -11.27 37.03 -40.93
C THR A 315 -12.00 35.82 -41.54
N PRO A 316 -12.69 35.96 -42.69
CA PRO A 316 -13.51 34.87 -43.24
C PRO A 316 -12.73 33.60 -43.60
N ASP A 317 -11.43 33.71 -43.83
CA ASP A 317 -10.52 32.64 -44.22
C ASP A 317 -9.62 32.14 -43.07
N GLY A 318 -9.76 32.72 -41.87
CA GLY A 318 -8.96 32.38 -40.70
C GLY A 318 -7.51 32.89 -40.75
N SER A 319 -7.19 33.81 -41.65
CA SER A 319 -5.89 34.48 -41.72
C SER A 319 -5.68 35.46 -40.55
N ASP A 320 -4.44 35.86 -40.30
CA ASP A 320 -4.05 36.86 -39.30
C ASP A 320 -4.08 38.30 -39.85
N GLN A 321 -4.68 38.50 -41.04
CA GLN A 321 -4.82 39.81 -41.68
C GLN A 321 -6.22 40.02 -42.24
N PHE A 322 -6.78 41.19 -41.98
CA PHE A 322 -8.01 41.62 -42.63
C PHE A 322 -7.72 42.14 -44.03
N ASP A 323 -8.47 41.63 -45.01
CA ASP A 323 -8.52 42.19 -46.36
C ASP A 323 -9.29 43.52 -46.30
N VAL A 324 -8.59 44.60 -46.63
CA VAL A 324 -9.13 45.95 -46.65
C VAL A 324 -9.01 46.48 -48.07
N ASP A 325 -10.15 46.71 -48.72
CA ASP A 325 -10.17 47.24 -50.08
C ASP A 325 -9.57 48.67 -50.07
N PRO A 326 -8.45 48.91 -50.78
CA PRO A 326 -7.77 50.21 -50.77
C PRO A 326 -8.63 51.36 -51.32
N LEU A 327 -9.80 51.08 -51.90
CA LEU A 327 -10.71 52.11 -52.43
C LEU A 327 -11.76 52.62 -51.43
N THR A 328 -11.91 52.01 -50.25
CA THR A 328 -12.97 52.39 -49.29
C THR A 328 -12.51 52.28 -47.84
N GLY A 329 -12.49 53.40 -47.11
CA GLY A 329 -12.19 53.40 -45.67
C GLY A 329 -13.17 52.56 -44.84
N VAL A 330 -12.72 52.10 -43.67
CA VAL A 330 -13.53 51.32 -42.71
C VAL A 330 -14.31 52.28 -41.80
N THR A 331 -15.61 52.03 -41.59
CA THR A 331 -16.44 52.82 -40.67
C THR A 331 -16.94 51.95 -39.52
N LEU A 332 -16.54 52.31 -38.30
CA LEU A 332 -17.13 51.77 -37.09
C LEU A 332 -18.31 52.65 -36.70
N THR A 333 -19.51 52.07 -36.58
CA THR A 333 -20.70 52.77 -36.08
C THR A 333 -21.09 52.20 -34.74
N VAL A 334 -20.98 53.02 -33.70
CA VAL A 334 -21.47 52.67 -32.37
C VAL A 334 -22.82 53.36 -32.15
N THR A 335 -23.88 52.58 -31.96
CA THR A 335 -25.21 53.12 -31.65
C THR A 335 -25.54 52.84 -30.20
N ASP A 336 -25.40 53.86 -29.35
CA ASP A 336 -25.93 53.84 -28.00
C ASP A 336 -27.36 54.42 -27.97
N SER A 337 -27.96 54.48 -26.77
CA SER A 337 -29.29 55.09 -26.58
C SER A 337 -29.29 56.63 -26.65
N ALA A 338 -28.13 57.27 -26.85
CA ALA A 338 -27.94 58.73 -26.97
C ALA A 338 -27.70 59.22 -28.42
N GLY A 339 -27.41 58.32 -29.37
CA GLY A 339 -27.33 58.60 -30.81
C GLY A 339 -26.01 58.15 -31.44
N ALA A 340 -26.05 57.74 -32.71
CA ALA A 340 -24.92 57.10 -33.39
C ALA A 340 -23.69 58.02 -33.53
N THR A 341 -22.51 57.49 -33.21
CA THR A 341 -21.20 58.05 -33.55
C THR A 341 -20.52 57.16 -34.60
N ASP A 342 -20.37 57.69 -35.81
CA ASP A 342 -19.60 57.04 -36.88
C ASP A 342 -18.14 57.47 -36.78
N ILE A 343 -17.24 56.49 -36.70
CA ILE A 343 -15.79 56.68 -36.70
C ILE A 343 -15.26 56.09 -37.99
N VAL A 344 -14.69 56.94 -38.84
CA VAL A 344 -14.13 56.55 -40.13
C VAL A 344 -12.63 56.48 -40.02
N VAL A 345 -12.05 55.32 -40.29
CA VAL A 345 -10.60 55.10 -40.32
C VAL A 345 -10.15 54.98 -41.78
N ASP A 346 -9.21 55.84 -42.20
CA ASP A 346 -8.74 55.92 -43.58
C ASP A 346 -7.79 54.77 -43.95
N THR A 347 -8.31 53.64 -44.43
CA THR A 347 -7.51 52.49 -44.88
C THR A 347 -7.09 52.55 -46.36
N THR A 348 -7.19 53.70 -47.03
CA THR A 348 -7.04 53.80 -48.51
C THR A 348 -5.63 53.49 -49.04
N ALA A 349 -4.62 53.49 -48.16
CA ALA A 349 -3.25 53.12 -48.52
C ALA A 349 -2.92 51.63 -48.29
N ASP A 350 -3.85 50.89 -47.68
CA ASP A 350 -3.62 49.51 -47.21
C ASP A 350 -4.40 48.52 -48.07
N THR A 351 -3.78 47.38 -48.42
CA THR A 351 -4.47 46.23 -49.03
C THR A 351 -4.81 45.14 -48.01
N THR A 352 -4.08 45.12 -46.89
CA THR A 352 -4.24 44.15 -45.79
C THR A 352 -3.80 44.81 -44.48
N LEU A 353 -4.54 44.62 -43.39
CA LEU A 353 -4.20 45.15 -42.06
C LEU A 353 -4.28 44.07 -40.99
N SER A 354 -3.33 44.02 -40.06
CA SER A 354 -3.45 43.12 -38.91
C SER A 354 -4.55 43.59 -37.95
N PRO A 355 -5.21 42.67 -37.22
CA PRO A 355 -6.25 43.03 -36.26
C PRO A 355 -5.79 44.05 -35.22
N GLN A 356 -4.54 43.93 -34.74
CA GLN A 356 -3.98 44.89 -33.79
C GLN A 356 -3.74 46.26 -34.43
N ALA A 357 -3.20 46.32 -35.65
CA ALA A 357 -2.95 47.60 -36.32
C ALA A 357 -4.24 48.34 -36.63
N LEU A 358 -5.32 47.62 -36.96
CA LEU A 358 -6.62 48.25 -37.15
C LEU A 358 -7.26 48.65 -35.81
N ALA A 359 -7.14 47.85 -34.75
CA ALA A 359 -7.60 48.21 -33.40
C ALA A 359 -6.95 49.50 -32.90
N ASP A 360 -5.62 49.62 -33.05
CA ASP A 360 -4.87 50.80 -32.62
C ASP A 360 -5.33 52.06 -33.37
N ARG A 361 -5.62 51.94 -34.67
CA ARG A 361 -6.10 53.06 -35.49
C ARG A 361 -7.53 53.47 -35.16
N ILE A 362 -8.42 52.49 -34.93
CA ILE A 362 -9.78 52.77 -34.46
C ILE A 362 -9.70 53.49 -33.11
N ASN A 363 -8.88 53.01 -32.18
CA ASN A 363 -8.70 53.64 -30.87
C ASN A 363 -8.12 55.05 -30.94
N ALA A 364 -7.26 55.34 -31.94
CA ALA A 364 -6.70 56.67 -32.13
C ALA A 364 -7.75 57.70 -32.58
N GLU A 365 -8.77 57.26 -33.32
CA GLU A 365 -9.86 58.10 -33.81
C GLU A 365 -11.06 58.17 -32.83
N LEU A 366 -11.05 57.37 -31.76
CA LEU A 366 -12.06 57.43 -30.69
C LEU A 366 -11.90 58.74 -29.89
N PRO A 367 -12.99 59.51 -29.65
CA PRO A 367 -12.94 60.65 -28.74
C PRO A 367 -12.49 60.23 -27.35
N ALA A 368 -11.67 61.04 -26.67
CA ALA A 368 -11.17 60.73 -25.32
C ALA A 368 -12.26 60.54 -24.25
N THR A 369 -13.51 60.94 -24.56
CA THR A 369 -14.69 60.77 -23.72
C THR A 369 -15.50 59.51 -24.05
N ASN A 370 -15.07 58.70 -25.03
CA ASN A 370 -15.77 57.51 -25.45
C ASN A 370 -15.55 56.36 -24.43
N PRO A 371 -16.62 55.77 -23.87
CA PRO A 371 -16.51 54.64 -22.93
C PRO A 371 -16.19 53.30 -23.61
N HIS A 372 -16.08 53.27 -24.93
CA HIS A 372 -15.83 52.06 -25.72
C HIS A 372 -14.36 51.96 -26.15
N GLY A 373 -13.81 50.75 -26.14
CA GLY A 373 -12.45 50.46 -26.59
C GLY A 373 -12.40 49.26 -27.52
N VAL A 374 -11.45 49.25 -28.44
CA VAL A 374 -11.29 48.18 -29.43
C VAL A 374 -9.95 47.48 -29.22
N VAL A 375 -9.93 46.17 -29.08
CA VAL A 375 -8.70 45.40 -28.86
C VAL A 375 -8.61 44.23 -29.83
N ALA A 376 -7.39 43.82 -30.19
CA ALA A 376 -7.21 42.52 -30.81
C ALA A 376 -7.07 41.44 -29.73
N ASP A 377 -7.50 40.22 -30.05
CA ASP A 377 -7.28 39.09 -29.16
C ASP A 377 -5.79 38.72 -29.07
N GLY A 378 -5.42 37.96 -28.03
CA GLY A 378 -4.02 37.58 -27.80
C GLY A 378 -3.38 36.74 -28.92
N ALA A 379 -4.19 36.20 -29.85
CA ALA A 379 -3.72 35.49 -31.04
C ALA A 379 -3.68 36.38 -32.31
N GLY A 380 -4.13 37.64 -32.25
CA GLY A 380 -4.08 38.58 -33.35
C GLY A 380 -4.96 38.20 -34.55
N ARG A 381 -6.12 37.58 -34.30
CA ARG A 381 -7.06 37.07 -35.32
C ARG A 381 -8.43 37.75 -35.31
N PHE A 382 -8.81 38.35 -34.19
CA PHE A 382 -10.14 38.96 -34.02
C PHE A 382 -10.04 40.42 -33.57
N LEU A 383 -11.05 41.19 -33.93
CA LEU A 383 -11.28 42.54 -33.42
C LEU A 383 -12.44 42.50 -32.42
N VAL A 384 -12.17 42.91 -31.17
CA VAL A 384 -13.13 42.90 -30.07
C VAL A 384 -13.44 44.33 -29.67
N VAL A 385 -14.69 44.74 -29.84
CA VAL A 385 -15.19 46.02 -29.32
C VAL A 385 -15.76 45.75 -27.92
N THR A 386 -15.22 46.45 -26.94
CA THR A 386 -15.63 46.39 -25.54
C THR A 386 -16.40 47.67 -25.18
N ALA A 387 -17.58 47.49 -24.59
CA ALA A 387 -18.36 48.60 -24.06
C ALA A 387 -18.38 48.52 -22.53
N ASP A 388 -17.48 49.29 -21.89
CA ASP A 388 -17.42 49.33 -20.44
C ASP A 388 -18.56 50.20 -19.90
N GLY A 389 -19.37 49.63 -19.00
CA GLY A 389 -20.44 50.34 -18.29
C GLY A 389 -21.63 50.80 -19.15
N ALA A 390 -21.86 50.20 -20.32
CA ALA A 390 -22.95 50.60 -21.21
C ALA A 390 -24.36 50.36 -20.59
N PRO A 391 -25.29 51.32 -20.70
CA PRO A 391 -26.69 51.10 -20.30
C PRO A 391 -27.39 50.08 -21.21
N GLU A 392 -28.52 49.53 -20.76
CA GLU A 392 -29.35 48.61 -21.57
C GLU A 392 -29.63 49.17 -22.98
N GLY A 393 -29.46 48.33 -24.01
CA GLY A 393 -29.88 48.64 -25.38
C GLY A 393 -28.80 49.20 -26.32
N VAL A 394 -27.53 49.25 -25.93
CA VAL A 394 -26.44 49.62 -26.86
C VAL A 394 -26.24 48.53 -27.92
N THR A 395 -26.24 48.94 -29.19
CA THR A 395 -26.02 48.08 -30.37
C THR A 395 -24.72 48.47 -31.05
N LEU A 396 -23.79 47.52 -31.18
CA LEU A 396 -22.51 47.72 -31.86
C LEU A 396 -22.60 47.19 -33.29
N ALA A 397 -21.97 47.87 -34.26
CA ALA A 397 -21.81 47.40 -35.63
C ALA A 397 -20.49 47.86 -36.28
N LEU A 398 -19.85 46.97 -37.04
CA LEU A 398 -18.66 47.26 -37.87
C LEU A 398 -19.05 47.16 -39.35
N ALA A 399 -18.75 48.17 -40.17
CA ALA A 399 -19.07 48.16 -41.60
C ALA A 399 -17.95 48.78 -42.47
N ALA A 400 -17.89 48.36 -43.75
CA ALA A 400 -17.06 49.02 -44.75
C ALA A 400 -17.91 50.02 -45.56
N THR A 401 -17.34 51.18 -45.93
CA THR A 401 -18.11 52.23 -46.62
C THR A 401 -18.44 51.81 -48.06
N GLY A 402 -19.71 51.53 -48.36
CA GLY A 402 -20.19 51.38 -49.74
C GLY A 402 -20.50 49.96 -50.25
N GLY A 403 -20.55 48.94 -49.40
CA GLY A 403 -20.91 47.58 -49.83
C GLY A 403 -21.02 46.56 -48.68
N ALA A 404 -21.33 45.29 -49.02
CA ALA A 404 -21.36 44.20 -48.06
C ALA A 404 -19.97 44.04 -47.42
N ALA A 405 -19.92 44.07 -46.08
CA ALA A 405 -18.67 43.98 -45.34
C ALA A 405 -17.89 42.71 -45.74
N PRO A 406 -16.56 42.76 -45.92
CA PRO A 406 -15.74 41.55 -46.08
C PRO A 406 -15.75 40.64 -44.83
N TRP A 407 -16.50 41.00 -43.77
CA TRP A 407 -16.40 40.49 -42.41
C TRP A 407 -17.83 40.14 -41.95
N GLN A 408 -18.03 38.96 -41.35
CA GLN A 408 -19.33 38.62 -40.75
C GLN A 408 -19.34 39.06 -39.28
N ALA A 409 -19.89 40.24 -38.99
CA ALA A 409 -20.08 40.69 -37.61
C ALA A 409 -21.55 40.50 -37.18
N PRO A 410 -21.88 39.57 -36.27
CA PRO A 410 -23.22 39.50 -35.70
C PRO A 410 -23.48 40.73 -34.82
N VAL A 411 -24.66 41.34 -34.98
CA VAL A 411 -25.12 42.45 -34.13
C VAL A 411 -25.51 41.90 -32.75
N THR A 412 -24.96 42.47 -31.67
CA THR A 412 -25.24 42.05 -30.28
C THR A 412 -25.77 43.22 -29.42
N SER A 413 -26.60 42.91 -28.41
CA SER A 413 -27.17 43.88 -27.45
C SER A 413 -27.08 43.37 -26.00
N GLY A 414 -26.62 44.19 -25.04
CA GLY A 414 -26.31 43.79 -23.65
C GLY A 414 -27.35 44.11 -22.55
N GLY A 415 -27.17 43.53 -21.34
CA GLY A 415 -28.00 43.66 -20.11
C GLY A 415 -27.20 43.45 -18.79
N THR A 416 -27.79 43.73 -17.61
CA THR A 416 -27.10 44.16 -16.36
C THR A 416 -26.73 43.09 -15.29
N GLY A 417 -25.54 43.25 -14.64
CA GLY A 417 -25.22 42.89 -13.22
C GLY A 417 -24.36 41.64 -12.90
N GLY A 418 -23.14 41.79 -12.34
CA GLY A 418 -22.28 40.72 -11.81
C GLY A 418 -20.77 41.06 -11.71
N ALA A 419 -19.91 40.13 -11.26
CA ALA A 419 -18.47 40.39 -11.07
C ALA A 419 -17.80 40.86 -12.37
N ALA A 420 -16.98 41.91 -12.29
CA ALA A 420 -16.27 42.46 -13.44
C ALA A 420 -15.14 41.50 -13.86
N VAL A 421 -15.38 40.69 -14.88
CA VAL A 421 -14.36 39.81 -15.45
C VAL A 421 -14.25 40.08 -16.93
N GLY A 422 -13.18 40.78 -17.32
CA GLY A 422 -12.88 41.22 -18.70
C GLY A 422 -12.57 40.10 -19.72
N SER A 423 -12.90 38.84 -19.43
CA SER A 423 -12.87 37.75 -20.40
C SER A 423 -13.62 36.54 -19.84
N LEU A 424 -14.80 36.26 -20.37
CA LEU A 424 -15.59 35.05 -20.07
C LEU A 424 -14.94 33.76 -20.59
N ALA A 425 -13.85 33.84 -21.36
CA ALA A 425 -13.13 32.68 -21.88
C ALA A 425 -12.41 31.86 -20.79
N ASN A 426 -12.38 32.37 -19.56
CA ASN A 426 -11.44 31.95 -18.52
C ASN A 426 -12.13 31.62 -17.16
N VAL A 427 -13.46 31.54 -17.11
CA VAL A 427 -14.18 31.17 -15.87
C VAL A 427 -14.42 29.65 -15.85
N GLN A 428 -13.61 28.92 -15.09
CA GLN A 428 -13.85 27.51 -14.78
C GLN A 428 -14.67 27.40 -13.49
N VAL A 429 -15.90 26.87 -13.57
CA VAL A 429 -16.71 26.53 -12.40
C VAL A 429 -16.53 25.05 -12.10
N ARG A 430 -15.89 24.75 -10.98
CA ARG A 430 -15.66 23.39 -10.51
C ARG A 430 -16.65 23.07 -9.40
N VAL A 431 -17.41 21.98 -9.54
CA VAL A 431 -18.29 21.51 -8.46
C VAL A 431 -17.77 20.19 -7.93
N ALA A 432 -17.37 20.17 -6.66
CA ALA A 432 -16.86 18.99 -5.99
C ALA A 432 -17.82 18.56 -4.86
N GLU A 433 -17.93 17.25 -4.66
CA GLU A 433 -18.71 16.66 -3.59
C GLU A 433 -17.76 15.94 -2.61
N GLN A 434 -17.91 16.21 -1.31
CA GLN A 434 -17.22 15.46 -0.26
C GLN A 434 -18.22 14.56 0.48
N LEU A 435 -18.02 13.24 0.37
CA LEU A 435 -18.90 12.25 0.97
C LEU A 435 -18.35 11.73 2.30
N ARG A 436 -19.23 11.60 3.30
CA ARG A 436 -18.98 10.78 4.49
C ARG A 436 -19.40 9.32 4.18
N PRO A 437 -18.79 8.31 4.83
CA PRO A 437 -19.18 6.92 4.64
C PRO A 437 -20.69 6.72 4.86
N GLY A 438 -21.38 6.12 3.88
CA GLY A 438 -22.81 5.81 3.95
C GLY A 438 -23.78 6.89 3.46
N VAL A 439 -23.30 8.07 3.03
CA VAL A 439 -24.15 9.15 2.48
C VAL A 439 -24.27 9.02 0.95
N PRO A 440 -25.48 8.96 0.37
CA PRO A 440 -25.67 8.94 -1.09
C PRO A 440 -25.25 10.26 -1.76
N ARG A 441 -24.88 10.21 -3.04
CA ARG A 441 -24.45 11.39 -3.82
C ARG A 441 -25.62 12.37 -4.09
N VAL A 442 -25.43 13.66 -3.78
CA VAL A 442 -26.32 14.80 -4.11
C VAL A 442 -26.06 15.30 -5.53
N LEU A 443 -24.79 15.36 -5.96
CA LEU A 443 -24.42 15.97 -7.25
C LEU A 443 -25.15 15.29 -8.42
N SER A 444 -25.26 13.96 -8.35
CA SER A 444 -25.97 13.12 -9.35
C SER A 444 -27.49 13.23 -9.30
N ARG A 445 -28.07 13.76 -8.22
CA ARG A 445 -29.52 13.96 -8.06
C ARG A 445 -29.94 15.36 -8.46
N LEU A 446 -29.16 16.36 -8.10
CA LEU A 446 -29.48 17.75 -8.39
C LEU A 446 -29.13 18.13 -9.83
N PHE A 447 -27.89 17.90 -10.30
CA PHE A 447 -27.39 18.47 -11.58
C PHE A 447 -27.05 17.39 -12.62
N PRO A 448 -28.04 16.67 -13.18
CA PRO A 448 -27.80 15.56 -14.11
C PRO A 448 -27.26 15.99 -15.48
N VAL A 449 -27.38 17.27 -15.86
CA VAL A 449 -26.86 17.80 -17.15
C VAL A 449 -25.34 17.90 -17.15
N VAL A 450 -24.70 18.01 -15.97
CA VAL A 450 -23.23 17.87 -15.83
C VAL A 450 -22.76 16.48 -16.30
N ARG A 451 -23.66 15.48 -16.39
CA ARG A 451 -23.37 14.16 -16.98
C ARG A 451 -23.87 13.98 -18.43
N ALA A 452 -24.49 14.98 -19.04
CA ALA A 452 -25.06 14.84 -20.39
C ALA A 452 -24.01 14.83 -21.51
N THR A 453 -22.73 15.06 -21.20
CA THR A 453 -21.59 14.75 -22.09
C THR A 453 -21.01 13.36 -21.84
N GLY A 454 -21.65 12.46 -21.09
CA GLY A 454 -21.24 11.06 -21.12
C GLY A 454 -21.90 10.20 -20.04
N LEU A 455 -22.82 9.32 -20.49
CA LEU A 455 -23.27 8.09 -19.83
C LEU A 455 -24.43 8.21 -18.82
N GLU A 456 -25.65 7.95 -19.31
CA GLU A 456 -26.55 7.00 -18.63
C GLU A 456 -25.92 5.59 -18.81
N ARG A 457 -25.81 4.65 -17.87
CA ARG A 457 -26.45 4.32 -16.58
C ARG A 457 -25.57 3.27 -15.89
N ASN A 458 -25.65 3.15 -14.57
CA ASN A 458 -25.21 1.96 -13.82
C ASN A 458 -25.86 0.69 -14.41
N SER A 459 -25.13 -0.03 -15.26
CA SER A 459 -25.48 -1.36 -15.72
C SER A 459 -24.19 -2.11 -16.01
N ALA A 460 -24.13 -3.37 -15.59
CA ALA A 460 -23.09 -4.33 -15.93
C ALA A 460 -22.86 -4.53 -17.46
N ALA A 461 -23.63 -3.82 -18.30
CA ALA A 461 -23.70 -3.97 -19.74
C ALA A 461 -23.19 -2.77 -20.56
N ASN A 462 -22.38 -1.84 -20.02
CA ASN A 462 -21.63 -0.93 -20.90
C ASN A 462 -20.27 -1.55 -21.28
N PRO A 463 -20.16 -2.24 -22.43
CA PRO A 463 -18.90 -2.82 -22.88
C PRO A 463 -17.83 -1.78 -23.19
N ASP A 464 -18.20 -0.54 -23.43
CA ASP A 464 -17.33 0.49 -23.98
C ASP A 464 -16.37 1.05 -22.93
N LEU A 465 -16.78 1.10 -21.65
CA LEU A 465 -15.96 1.54 -20.51
C LEU A 465 -15.03 0.47 -19.92
N ARG A 466 -14.99 -0.73 -20.51
CA ARG A 466 -14.03 -1.75 -20.06
C ARG A 466 -12.62 -1.40 -20.51
N PRO A 467 -11.58 -1.86 -19.81
CA PRO A 467 -10.23 -1.75 -20.34
C PRO A 467 -10.14 -2.46 -21.70
N ALA A 468 -9.44 -1.80 -22.63
CA ALA A 468 -9.12 -2.33 -23.94
C ALA A 468 -8.42 -3.70 -23.80
N LEU A 469 -8.76 -4.61 -24.72
CA LEU A 469 -8.10 -5.92 -24.77
C LEU A 469 -6.62 -5.71 -25.11
N THR A 470 -5.76 -6.45 -24.42
CA THR A 470 -4.30 -6.34 -24.64
C THR A 470 -3.84 -7.13 -25.86
N GLU A 471 -4.62 -8.13 -26.28
CA GLU A 471 -4.25 -9.06 -27.36
C GLU A 471 -2.81 -9.59 -27.17
N ASP A 472 -1.95 -9.47 -28.18
CA ASP A 472 -0.54 -9.89 -28.13
C ASP A 472 0.39 -8.89 -27.43
N SER A 473 -0.12 -7.74 -26.99
CA SER A 473 0.62 -6.65 -26.36
C SER A 473 0.26 -6.48 -24.88
N PRO A 474 0.79 -7.32 -23.97
CA PRO A 474 0.50 -7.19 -22.54
C PRO A 474 1.02 -5.89 -21.95
N VAL A 475 0.28 -5.38 -20.98
CA VAL A 475 0.65 -4.21 -20.20
C VAL A 475 1.83 -4.57 -19.28
N ARG A 476 2.81 -3.66 -19.23
CA ARG A 476 3.99 -3.78 -18.37
C ARG A 476 3.91 -2.77 -17.23
N LEU A 477 4.43 -3.19 -16.07
CA LEU A 477 4.77 -2.26 -15.00
C LEU A 477 6.16 -1.70 -15.30
N LEU A 478 6.34 -0.39 -15.14
CA LEU A 478 7.60 0.30 -15.44
C LEU A 478 8.03 1.17 -14.25
N GLY A 479 9.34 1.40 -14.11
CA GLY A 479 9.90 2.36 -13.16
C GLY A 479 10.32 1.80 -11.80
N GLY A 480 10.14 0.50 -11.55
CA GLY A 480 10.63 -0.14 -10.33
C GLY A 480 12.14 -0.39 -10.38
N ASP A 481 12.83 -0.11 -9.28
CA ASP A 481 14.27 -0.40 -9.10
C ASP A 481 14.51 -0.91 -7.68
N ASP A 482 15.42 -1.87 -7.54
CA ASP A 482 15.76 -2.47 -6.24
C ASP A 482 16.62 -1.55 -5.37
N GLY A 483 17.10 -0.42 -5.88
CA GLY A 483 18.05 0.44 -5.21
C GLY A 483 19.47 -0.10 -5.28
N SER A 484 20.44 0.79 -5.19
CA SER A 484 21.88 0.47 -5.21
C SER A 484 22.59 0.67 -3.87
N GLY A 485 21.87 1.19 -2.87
CA GLY A 485 22.43 1.47 -1.55
C GLY A 485 22.60 0.23 -0.66
N ALA A 486 23.23 0.41 0.50
CA ALA A 486 23.21 -0.61 1.54
C ALA A 486 21.81 -0.71 2.17
N VAL A 487 21.40 -1.91 2.55
CA VAL A 487 20.18 -2.10 3.35
C VAL A 487 20.49 -1.76 4.79
N LEU A 488 19.90 -0.67 5.26
CA LEU A 488 20.11 -0.12 6.59
C LEU A 488 19.30 -0.88 7.67
N PRO A 489 19.66 -0.74 8.96
CA PRO A 489 19.00 -1.45 10.06
C PRO A 489 17.50 -1.20 10.18
N ASP A 490 17.02 0.00 9.88
CA ASP A 490 15.61 0.38 9.89
C ASP A 490 14.76 -0.51 8.96
N ARG A 491 15.34 -0.94 7.83
CA ARG A 491 14.66 -1.82 6.86
C ARG A 491 14.53 -3.25 7.36
N PHE A 492 15.44 -3.70 8.23
CA PHE A 492 15.29 -4.99 8.91
C PHE A 492 14.32 -4.90 10.07
N ALA A 493 14.42 -3.86 10.91
CA ALA A 493 13.48 -3.64 12.01
C ALA A 493 12.04 -3.55 11.49
N GLY A 494 11.84 -2.76 10.45
CA GLY A 494 10.55 -2.55 9.81
C GLY A 494 9.59 -1.71 10.63
N THR A 495 8.40 -1.48 10.08
CA THR A 495 7.34 -0.66 10.66
C THR A 495 5.98 -1.34 10.50
N VAL A 496 5.01 -0.89 11.29
CA VAL A 496 3.60 -1.25 11.14
C VAL A 496 2.84 0.02 10.82
N THR A 497 2.37 0.16 9.58
CA THR A 497 1.60 1.32 9.10
C THR A 497 0.25 0.86 8.56
N ALA A 498 -0.61 1.80 8.14
CA ALA A 498 -1.85 1.48 7.44
C ALA A 498 -1.61 0.69 6.13
N ASP A 499 -0.45 0.90 5.51
CA ASP A 499 -0.06 0.27 4.23
C ASP A 499 0.50 -1.15 4.40
N GLY A 500 0.81 -1.58 5.63
CA GLY A 500 1.24 -2.94 5.92
C GLY A 500 2.30 -3.06 7.00
N ARG A 501 2.94 -4.23 7.03
CA ARG A 501 4.05 -4.56 7.94
C ARG A 501 5.32 -4.79 7.12
N THR A 502 6.42 -4.18 7.51
CA THR A 502 7.72 -4.30 6.81
C THR A 502 8.78 -4.98 7.68
N GLY A 503 9.91 -5.37 7.09
CA GLY A 503 11.03 -5.99 7.81
C GLY A 503 10.62 -7.18 8.68
N LEU A 504 11.07 -7.21 9.93
CA LEU A 504 10.73 -8.23 10.92
C LEU A 504 9.22 -8.31 11.18
N HIS A 505 8.51 -7.19 11.13
CA HIS A 505 7.05 -7.17 11.34
C HIS A 505 6.27 -7.91 10.26
N ALA A 506 6.84 -8.12 9.07
CA ALA A 506 6.22 -8.97 8.05
C ALA A 506 6.00 -10.42 8.55
N LEU A 507 6.81 -10.86 9.52
CA LEU A 507 6.72 -12.19 10.14
C LEU A 507 5.64 -12.29 11.21
N ASP A 508 5.06 -11.19 11.70
CA ASP A 508 4.02 -11.23 12.76
C ASP A 508 2.74 -11.99 12.32
N SER A 509 2.57 -12.20 11.01
CA SER A 509 1.44 -12.93 10.42
C SER A 509 1.68 -14.44 10.27
N VAL A 510 2.90 -14.94 10.55
CA VAL A 510 3.29 -16.33 10.34
C VAL A 510 3.93 -16.94 11.60
N ASN A 511 3.78 -18.25 11.74
CA ASN A 511 4.38 -18.98 12.87
C ASN A 511 5.79 -19.45 12.51
N VAL A 512 6.79 -18.89 13.19
CA VAL A 512 8.21 -19.21 13.03
C VAL A 512 8.81 -19.59 14.38
N ASN A 513 9.87 -20.39 14.38
CA ASN A 513 10.54 -20.88 15.59
C ASN A 513 11.98 -20.37 15.70
N ILE A 514 12.62 -20.14 14.56
CA ILE A 514 14.00 -19.71 14.46
C ILE A 514 14.05 -18.47 13.57
N LEU A 515 14.79 -17.45 13.97
CA LEU A 515 15.06 -16.25 13.15
C LEU A 515 16.55 -16.20 12.78
N CYS A 516 16.85 -15.83 11.53
CA CYS A 516 18.20 -15.57 11.05
C CYS A 516 18.23 -14.26 10.25
N LEU A 517 19.25 -13.44 10.52
CA LEU A 517 19.57 -12.22 9.77
C LEU A 517 20.98 -12.36 9.15
N PRO A 518 21.14 -13.11 8.03
CA PRO A 518 22.45 -13.53 7.54
C PRO A 518 23.39 -12.35 7.29
N GLY A 519 24.53 -12.35 7.99
CA GLY A 519 25.61 -11.38 7.81
C GLY A 519 25.33 -10.01 8.42
N ARG A 520 24.30 -9.88 9.27
CA ARG A 520 24.01 -8.65 10.03
C ARG A 520 24.50 -8.81 11.47
N THR A 521 25.64 -8.20 11.77
CA THR A 521 26.43 -8.47 12.99
C THR A 521 26.45 -7.31 13.99
N THR A 522 26.00 -6.11 13.60
CA THR A 522 26.05 -4.91 14.46
C THR A 522 24.81 -4.81 15.37
N ALA A 523 24.97 -4.10 16.50
CA ALA A 523 23.93 -3.92 17.51
C ALA A 523 22.59 -3.43 16.95
N ASP A 524 22.61 -2.55 15.95
CA ASP A 524 21.40 -1.98 15.34
C ASP A 524 20.54 -3.02 14.60
N TYR A 525 21.12 -4.13 14.14
CA TYR A 525 20.35 -5.25 13.60
C TYR A 525 19.99 -6.28 14.67
N LEU A 526 20.92 -6.54 15.59
CA LEU A 526 20.77 -7.59 16.59
C LEU A 526 19.70 -7.22 17.63
N ALA A 527 19.66 -5.98 18.11
CA ALA A 527 18.72 -5.56 19.16
C ALA A 527 17.23 -5.61 18.72
N PRO A 528 16.84 -5.11 17.53
CA PRO A 528 15.47 -5.30 17.04
C PRO A 528 15.10 -6.77 16.83
N ALA A 529 16.05 -7.60 16.38
CA ALA A 529 15.83 -9.03 16.19
C ALA A 529 15.59 -9.76 17.53
N MET A 530 16.39 -9.44 18.56
CA MET A 530 16.17 -9.97 19.92
C MET A 530 14.82 -9.54 20.47
N THR A 531 14.45 -8.26 20.33
CA THR A 531 13.15 -7.73 20.78
C THR A 531 12.00 -8.44 20.07
N PHE A 532 12.09 -8.65 18.75
CA PHE A 532 11.11 -9.42 17.99
C PHE A 532 10.97 -10.84 18.52
N CYS A 533 12.10 -11.51 18.78
CA CYS A 533 12.14 -12.89 19.26
C CYS A 533 11.58 -13.07 20.68
N GLU A 534 11.79 -12.09 21.57
CA GLU A 534 11.17 -12.06 22.90
C GLU A 534 9.66 -11.90 22.82
N ARG A 535 9.18 -10.98 21.97
CA ARG A 535 7.74 -10.74 21.78
C ARG A 535 7.01 -11.96 21.22
N ASN A 536 7.64 -12.66 20.28
CA ASN A 536 6.99 -13.68 19.46
C ASN A 536 7.34 -15.13 19.84
N ASP A 537 8.06 -15.36 20.96
CA ASP A 537 8.53 -16.69 21.38
C ASP A 537 9.38 -17.41 20.31
N VAL A 538 10.22 -16.66 19.60
CA VAL A 538 11.11 -17.14 18.53
C VAL A 538 12.55 -17.17 19.05
N PHE A 539 13.38 -18.08 18.54
CA PHE A 539 14.79 -18.16 18.89
C PHE A 539 15.68 -17.55 17.79
N PHE A 540 16.44 -16.50 18.11
CA PHE A 540 17.35 -15.82 17.20
C PHE A 540 18.70 -16.52 17.12
N ILE A 541 19.15 -16.82 15.90
CA ILE A 541 20.50 -17.27 15.59
C ILE A 541 21.24 -16.08 14.98
N ALA A 542 22.09 -15.45 15.80
CA ALA A 542 22.88 -14.30 15.45
C ALA A 542 24.24 -14.71 14.87
N ASP A 543 24.69 -13.97 13.86
CA ASP A 543 26.04 -14.09 13.33
C ASP A 543 27.00 -13.20 14.13
N GLY A 544 28.14 -13.77 14.54
CA GLY A 544 29.23 -13.00 15.13
C GLY A 544 29.97 -12.16 14.09
N VAL A 545 30.87 -11.30 14.59
CA VAL A 545 31.72 -10.43 13.76
C VAL A 545 32.44 -11.25 12.68
N GLY A 546 32.42 -10.74 11.45
CA GLY A 546 33.04 -11.37 10.30
C GLY A 546 32.80 -10.54 9.03
N SER A 547 33.42 -10.96 7.94
CA SER A 547 33.37 -10.26 6.65
C SER A 547 33.39 -11.23 5.48
N ILE A 548 32.96 -10.76 4.31
CA ILE A 548 33.14 -11.48 3.04
C ILE A 548 34.62 -11.59 2.65
N ASP A 549 35.45 -10.66 3.14
CA ASP A 549 36.90 -10.69 2.96
C ASP A 549 37.50 -11.86 3.74
N PRO A 550 38.09 -12.87 3.08
CA PRO A 550 38.68 -14.01 3.77
C PRO A 550 39.84 -13.62 4.69
N ASP A 551 40.51 -12.49 4.43
CA ASP A 551 41.66 -12.03 5.20
C ASP A 551 41.26 -11.08 6.34
N PHE A 552 39.97 -10.81 6.54
CA PHE A 552 39.48 -10.01 7.66
C PHE A 552 39.99 -10.56 8.98
N GLN A 553 40.70 -9.74 9.75
CA GLN A 553 41.28 -10.12 11.05
C GLN A 553 40.53 -9.43 12.19
N VAL A 554 40.07 -10.23 13.15
CA VAL A 554 39.59 -9.77 14.45
C VAL A 554 40.09 -10.73 15.53
N THR A 555 40.57 -10.18 16.64
CA THR A 555 41.03 -10.97 17.79
C THR A 555 39.85 -11.45 18.63
N ALA A 556 40.05 -12.54 19.38
CA ALA A 556 39.03 -13.02 20.31
C ALA A 556 38.63 -11.96 21.37
N ASP A 557 39.57 -11.11 21.78
CA ASP A 557 39.26 -10.01 22.73
C ASP A 557 38.41 -8.91 22.09
N GLU A 558 38.64 -8.55 20.83
CA GLU A 558 37.79 -7.59 20.11
C GLU A 558 36.38 -8.14 19.90
N VAL A 559 36.24 -9.44 19.60
CA VAL A 559 34.92 -10.10 19.55
C VAL A 559 34.24 -10.06 20.93
N ARG A 560 35.00 -10.31 22.01
CA ARG A 560 34.49 -10.22 23.38
C ARG A 560 33.97 -8.82 23.69
N GLN A 561 34.77 -7.79 23.40
CA GLN A 561 34.39 -6.39 23.60
C GLN A 561 33.14 -6.00 22.79
N ALA A 562 33.03 -6.46 21.54
CA ALA A 562 31.87 -6.19 20.70
C ALA A 562 30.57 -6.78 21.26
N VAL A 563 30.63 -8.00 21.83
CA VAL A 563 29.48 -8.69 22.41
C VAL A 563 29.09 -8.09 23.76
N GLU A 564 30.07 -7.78 24.61
CA GLU A 564 29.83 -7.08 25.90
C GLU A 564 29.27 -5.67 25.69
N GLY A 565 29.60 -5.02 24.56
CA GLY A 565 29.08 -3.71 24.18
C GLY A 565 27.65 -3.71 23.62
N LEU A 566 26.99 -4.87 23.50
CA LEU A 566 25.61 -4.93 23.01
C LEU A 566 24.65 -4.22 23.99
N PRO A 567 23.75 -3.35 23.49
CA PRO A 567 22.82 -2.61 24.34
C PRO A 567 21.69 -3.50 24.90
N THR A 568 21.49 -4.67 24.30
CA THR A 568 20.44 -5.62 24.66
C THR A 568 20.98 -7.02 24.50
N VAL A 569 20.70 -7.86 25.49
CA VAL A 569 21.01 -9.29 25.50
C VAL A 569 19.72 -10.05 25.73
N SER A 570 19.63 -11.27 25.22
CA SER A 570 18.37 -12.03 25.24
C SER A 570 18.61 -13.51 25.46
N GLU A 571 17.78 -14.12 26.31
CA GLU A 571 17.70 -15.56 26.46
C GLU A 571 17.24 -16.25 25.17
N ASN A 572 16.46 -15.55 24.35
CA ASN A 572 15.97 -16.02 23.05
C ASN A 572 16.99 -15.83 21.92
N ALA A 573 18.27 -15.58 22.21
CA ALA A 573 19.31 -15.40 21.20
C ALA A 573 20.57 -16.22 21.48
N ALA A 574 21.24 -16.68 20.43
CA ALA A 574 22.57 -17.27 20.49
C ALA A 574 23.43 -16.74 19.35
N LEU A 575 24.67 -16.37 19.65
CA LEU A 575 25.63 -15.82 18.69
C LEU A 575 26.66 -16.88 18.31
N PHE A 576 26.94 -17.00 17.01
CA PHE A 576 27.88 -17.99 16.46
C PHE A 576 29.04 -17.32 15.75
N TYR A 577 30.25 -17.77 16.05
CA TYR A 577 31.50 -17.21 15.53
C TYR A 577 32.54 -18.33 15.35
N PRO A 578 33.40 -18.30 14.32
CA PRO A 578 33.51 -17.32 13.24
C PRO A 578 32.61 -17.64 12.04
N TRP A 579 32.73 -16.82 10.99
CA TRP A 579 32.17 -17.12 9.66
C TRP A 579 32.86 -18.34 9.05
N VAL A 580 32.16 -19.01 8.13
CA VAL A 580 32.62 -20.26 7.50
C VAL A 580 32.91 -20.05 6.03
N GLU A 581 33.95 -20.72 5.52
CA GLU A 581 34.28 -20.72 4.10
C GLU A 581 33.55 -21.87 3.41
N VAL A 582 32.86 -21.58 2.29
CA VAL A 582 32.14 -22.57 1.48
C VAL A 582 32.53 -22.46 0.01
N THR A 583 32.18 -23.48 -0.77
CA THR A 583 32.32 -23.40 -2.24
C THR A 583 31.37 -22.36 -2.80
N ASP A 584 31.85 -21.46 -3.66
CA ASP A 584 31.04 -20.39 -4.26
C ASP A 584 30.40 -20.86 -5.58
N PRO A 585 29.08 -21.08 -5.63
CA PRO A 585 28.41 -21.55 -6.85
C PRO A 585 28.36 -20.52 -7.99
N VAL A 586 28.66 -19.23 -7.73
CA VAL A 586 28.64 -18.16 -8.75
C VAL A 586 30.02 -17.50 -8.95
N GLY A 587 31.03 -18.06 -8.31
CA GLY A 587 32.41 -17.63 -8.43
C GLY A 587 33.05 -18.10 -9.74
N ILE A 588 34.13 -17.44 -10.15
CA ILE A 588 34.88 -17.76 -11.36
C ILE A 588 36.17 -18.47 -10.97
N GLY A 589 36.49 -19.59 -11.62
CA GLY A 589 37.73 -20.33 -11.42
C GLY A 589 37.52 -21.82 -11.20
N ARG A 590 38.60 -22.54 -10.92
CA ARG A 590 38.59 -24.01 -10.81
C ARG A 590 37.90 -24.54 -9.53
N ASN A 591 37.94 -23.77 -8.44
CA ASN A 591 37.30 -24.07 -7.15
C ASN A 591 37.05 -22.75 -6.39
N PRO A 592 36.13 -21.89 -6.86
CA PRO A 592 35.87 -20.62 -6.20
C PRO A 592 35.31 -20.85 -4.79
N ARG A 593 35.72 -20.02 -3.84
CA ARG A 593 35.30 -20.09 -2.44
C ARG A 593 34.85 -18.72 -1.95
N ARG A 594 34.05 -18.69 -0.91
CA ARG A 594 33.64 -17.46 -0.24
C ARG A 594 33.37 -17.64 1.24
N MET A 595 33.57 -16.58 2.01
CA MET A 595 33.13 -16.50 3.39
C MET A 595 31.63 -16.24 3.44
N VAL A 596 30.94 -16.96 4.33
CA VAL A 596 29.50 -16.80 4.58
C VAL A 596 29.18 -16.79 6.07
N PRO A 597 28.12 -16.04 6.46
CA PRO A 597 27.62 -16.06 7.83
C PRO A 597 27.13 -17.47 8.25
N PRO A 598 27.37 -17.88 9.51
CA PRO A 598 27.04 -19.23 9.97
C PRO A 598 25.55 -19.48 10.26
N SER A 599 24.71 -18.44 10.40
CA SER A 599 23.33 -18.54 10.89
C SER A 599 22.47 -19.56 10.14
N GLY A 600 22.57 -19.60 8.80
CA GLY A 600 21.86 -20.60 7.99
C GLY A 600 22.30 -22.04 8.27
N HIS A 601 23.60 -22.28 8.43
CA HIS A 601 24.14 -23.59 8.80
C HIS A 601 23.67 -24.00 10.20
N MET A 602 23.71 -23.07 11.16
CA MET A 602 23.29 -23.34 12.54
C MET A 602 21.79 -23.63 12.63
N ALA A 603 20.96 -22.89 11.90
CA ALA A 603 19.52 -23.17 11.81
C ALA A 603 19.25 -24.59 11.29
N GLY A 604 20.04 -25.06 10.31
CA GLY A 604 19.92 -26.41 9.79
C GLY A 604 20.39 -27.48 10.78
N ILE A 605 21.49 -27.22 11.52
CA ILE A 605 21.95 -28.10 12.61
C ILE A 605 20.89 -28.19 13.72
N PHE A 606 20.23 -27.09 14.07
CA PHE A 606 19.12 -27.10 15.03
C PHE A 606 17.99 -27.98 14.51
N ALA A 607 17.55 -27.78 13.27
CA ALA A 607 16.49 -28.58 12.66
C ALA A 607 16.83 -30.08 12.64
N ARG A 608 18.06 -30.44 12.27
CA ARG A 608 18.54 -31.82 12.23
C ARG A 608 18.61 -32.44 13.62
N THR A 609 19.12 -31.70 14.60
CA THR A 609 19.22 -32.17 16.00
C THR A 609 17.83 -32.41 16.58
N ASP A 610 16.91 -31.48 16.38
CA ASP A 610 15.53 -31.60 16.87
C ASP A 610 14.83 -32.84 16.32
N VAL A 611 14.97 -33.11 15.02
CA VAL A 611 14.35 -34.25 14.35
C VAL A 611 14.95 -35.58 14.81
N THR A 612 16.25 -35.62 15.08
CA THR A 612 16.95 -36.89 15.38
C THR A 612 17.06 -37.19 16.87
N ARG A 613 17.08 -36.17 17.73
CA ARG A 613 17.40 -36.28 19.17
C ARG A 613 16.45 -35.49 20.07
N GLY A 614 15.53 -34.70 19.49
CA GLY A 614 14.64 -33.82 20.24
C GLY A 614 15.27 -32.47 20.57
N VAL A 615 14.43 -31.45 20.78
CA VAL A 615 14.84 -30.06 21.05
C VAL A 615 15.63 -29.89 22.35
N TRP A 616 15.50 -30.85 23.27
CA TRP A 616 16.23 -30.90 24.55
C TRP A 616 17.70 -31.32 24.39
N LYS A 617 18.15 -31.80 23.22
CA LYS A 617 19.58 -32.07 22.96
C LYS A 617 20.28 -30.80 22.50
N ALA A 618 21.40 -30.47 23.16
CA ALA A 618 22.29 -29.40 22.73
C ALA A 618 22.74 -29.61 21.27
N PRO A 619 22.57 -28.63 20.36
CA PRO A 619 22.96 -28.72 18.95
C PRO A 619 24.47 -28.47 18.76
N ALA A 620 25.31 -29.00 19.67
CA ALA A 620 26.76 -28.85 19.68
C ALA A 620 27.48 -30.18 19.94
N GLY A 621 28.77 -30.20 19.64
CA GLY A 621 29.67 -31.34 19.80
C GLY A 621 30.05 -31.97 18.47
N ILE A 622 30.66 -33.16 18.54
CA ILE A 622 31.23 -33.86 17.37
C ILE A 622 30.18 -34.26 16.31
N ASP A 623 28.91 -34.43 16.72
CA ASP A 623 27.80 -34.77 15.83
C ASP A 623 27.24 -33.54 15.08
N SER A 624 27.65 -32.33 15.48
CA SER A 624 27.18 -31.05 14.93
C SER A 624 28.08 -30.53 13.82
N ILE A 625 28.38 -31.39 12.85
CA ILE A 625 29.19 -31.04 11.66
C ILE A 625 28.47 -29.97 10.82
N VAL A 626 29.24 -28.98 10.37
CA VAL A 626 28.81 -27.89 9.49
C VAL A 626 28.92 -28.36 8.03
N ASN A 627 27.82 -28.88 7.48
CA ASN A 627 27.77 -29.41 6.12
C ASN A 627 28.16 -28.33 5.09
N GLY A 628 29.03 -28.66 4.14
CA GLY A 628 29.45 -27.76 3.06
C GLY A 628 30.56 -26.77 3.43
N ALA A 629 30.91 -26.65 4.71
CA ALA A 629 32.04 -25.84 5.15
C ALA A 629 33.38 -26.49 4.77
N VAL A 630 34.29 -25.68 4.23
CA VAL A 630 35.64 -26.06 3.79
C VAL A 630 36.68 -25.58 4.79
N ASP A 631 36.52 -24.37 5.31
CA ASP A 631 37.38 -23.77 6.34
C ASP A 631 36.57 -22.80 7.22
N VAL A 632 37.21 -22.20 8.21
CA VAL A 632 36.67 -21.13 9.04
C VAL A 632 37.52 -19.86 8.89
N GLN A 633 36.90 -18.69 8.98
CA GLN A 633 37.63 -17.40 8.86
C GLN A 633 38.69 -17.24 9.95
N HIS A 634 38.40 -17.70 11.17
CA HIS A 634 39.33 -17.70 12.30
C HIS A 634 39.45 -19.08 12.94
N ARG A 635 40.64 -19.66 12.92
CA ARG A 635 40.88 -20.97 13.56
C ARG A 635 41.11 -20.77 15.06
N LEU A 636 40.04 -20.93 15.84
CA LEU A 636 40.06 -20.70 17.28
C LEU A 636 40.79 -21.80 18.04
N ILE A 637 41.68 -21.39 18.95
CA ILE A 637 42.33 -22.25 19.93
C ILE A 637 41.53 -22.27 21.25
N ASP A 638 41.95 -23.13 22.18
CA ASP A 638 41.25 -23.27 23.47
C ASP A 638 41.29 -21.95 24.27
N ALA A 639 42.41 -21.23 24.25
CA ALA A 639 42.54 -19.93 24.91
C ALA A 639 41.56 -18.87 24.36
N ASP A 640 41.29 -18.87 23.05
CA ASP A 640 40.30 -17.96 22.46
C ASP A 640 38.89 -18.32 22.96
N GLN A 641 38.59 -19.62 22.99
CA GLN A 641 37.30 -20.11 23.45
C GLN A 641 37.09 -19.85 24.95
N ASP A 642 38.14 -19.93 25.77
CA ASP A 642 38.07 -19.60 27.19
C ASP A 642 37.68 -18.14 27.45
N LEU A 643 38.01 -17.23 26.52
CA LEU A 643 37.59 -15.82 26.56
C LEU A 643 36.14 -15.63 26.06
N LEU A 644 35.74 -16.36 25.01
CA LEU A 644 34.47 -16.17 24.31
C LEU A 644 33.30 -16.92 24.93
N ASN A 645 33.54 -18.10 25.49
CA ASN A 645 32.47 -18.95 26.01
C ASN A 645 31.74 -18.30 27.22
N PRO A 646 32.41 -17.64 28.19
CA PRO A 646 31.75 -17.03 29.35
C PRO A 646 30.70 -15.96 29.00
N ILE A 647 30.90 -15.25 27.89
CA ILE A 647 29.99 -14.19 27.39
C ILE A 647 28.93 -14.73 26.40
N GLY A 648 28.80 -16.06 26.27
CA GLY A 648 27.74 -16.68 25.46
C GLY A 648 28.02 -16.77 23.96
N VAL A 649 29.27 -16.56 23.52
CA VAL A 649 29.66 -16.72 22.12
C VAL A 649 29.94 -18.21 21.82
N ASN A 650 29.24 -18.75 20.82
CA ASN A 650 29.37 -20.14 20.41
C ASN A 650 30.43 -20.30 19.32
N CYS A 651 31.52 -20.98 19.67
CA CYS A 651 32.65 -21.18 18.77
C CYS A 651 32.39 -22.31 17.76
N ILE A 652 32.54 -22.02 16.46
CA ILE A 652 32.65 -23.02 15.39
C ILE A 652 34.13 -23.36 15.24
N ARG A 653 34.47 -24.65 15.39
CA ARG A 653 35.88 -25.08 15.44
C ARG A 653 36.16 -26.22 14.48
N GLN A 654 37.41 -26.26 14.02
CA GLN A 654 37.93 -27.32 13.18
C GLN A 654 38.79 -28.27 14.02
N PHE A 655 38.44 -29.56 14.03
CA PHE A 655 39.23 -30.60 14.68
C PHE A 655 39.78 -31.58 13.65
N PRO A 656 41.08 -31.94 13.71
CA PRO A 656 41.65 -32.97 12.85
C PRO A 656 40.89 -34.29 12.96
N GLY A 657 40.51 -34.88 11.83
CA GLY A 657 39.78 -36.16 11.76
C GLY A 657 38.27 -36.10 12.02
N ILE A 658 37.75 -34.99 12.57
CA ILE A 658 36.30 -34.77 12.80
C ILE A 658 35.72 -33.79 11.79
N GLY A 659 36.46 -32.72 11.46
CA GLY A 659 36.02 -31.65 10.57
C GLY A 659 35.61 -30.38 11.31
N ILE A 660 34.78 -29.56 10.67
CA ILE A 660 34.28 -28.30 11.22
C ILE A 660 32.95 -28.55 11.93
N VAL A 661 32.88 -28.22 13.21
CA VAL A 661 31.73 -28.51 14.09
C VAL A 661 31.31 -27.28 14.88
N ASN A 662 30.02 -27.22 15.22
CA ASN A 662 29.55 -26.29 16.25
C ASN A 662 30.00 -26.79 17.64
N TRP A 663 30.81 -25.99 18.32
CA TRP A 663 31.44 -26.33 19.61
C TRP A 663 30.98 -25.42 20.76
N GLY A 664 29.76 -24.90 20.68
CA GLY A 664 29.09 -24.14 21.75
C GLY A 664 27.57 -24.28 21.72
N ALA A 665 26.94 -24.20 22.90
CA ALA A 665 25.49 -24.26 23.05
C ALA A 665 24.93 -23.25 24.07
N ARG A 666 25.53 -22.08 24.18
CA ARG A 666 25.13 -20.99 25.09
C ARG A 666 24.26 -19.94 24.41
N THR A 667 23.36 -19.36 25.19
CA THR A 667 22.54 -18.20 24.80
C THR A 667 23.25 -16.90 25.22
N LEU A 668 22.70 -15.77 24.80
CA LEU A 668 23.04 -14.44 25.33
C LEU A 668 22.22 -14.12 26.60
N ALA A 669 21.74 -15.12 27.34
CA ALA A 669 20.97 -14.88 28.56
C ALA A 669 21.85 -14.26 29.66
N ALA A 670 21.31 -13.24 30.34
CA ALA A 670 21.88 -12.76 31.60
C ALA A 670 21.61 -13.73 32.76
N ASP A 671 20.46 -14.41 32.73
CA ASP A 671 20.07 -15.39 33.74
C ASP A 671 20.78 -16.75 33.52
N PRO A 672 21.53 -17.26 34.51
CA PRO A 672 22.15 -18.59 34.44
C PRO A 672 21.19 -19.75 34.19
N GLU A 673 19.90 -19.64 34.53
CA GLU A 673 18.90 -20.68 34.27
C GLU A 673 18.70 -20.92 32.77
N TRP A 674 18.77 -19.85 31.98
CA TRP A 674 18.56 -19.86 30.54
C TRP A 674 19.84 -19.86 29.72
N ARG A 675 20.98 -20.13 30.38
CA ARG A 675 22.32 -20.15 29.77
C ARG A 675 22.44 -21.03 28.53
N TYR A 676 21.67 -22.11 28.44
CA TYR A 676 21.82 -23.13 27.39
C TYR A 676 20.72 -23.10 26.33
N ILE A 677 21.14 -23.20 25.07
CA ILE A 677 20.26 -23.17 23.90
C ILE A 677 19.16 -24.25 23.98
N ASN A 678 19.52 -25.50 24.28
CA ASN A 678 18.56 -26.59 24.35
C ASN A 678 17.59 -26.44 25.52
N VAL A 679 18.03 -25.86 26.64
CA VAL A 679 17.16 -25.58 27.79
C VAL A 679 16.15 -24.51 27.42
N ARG A 680 16.60 -23.41 26.82
CA ARG A 680 15.70 -22.34 26.41
C ARG A 680 14.73 -22.76 25.32
N ARG A 681 15.21 -23.42 24.27
CA ARG A 681 14.37 -23.92 23.18
C ARG A 681 13.36 -24.96 23.66
N MET A 682 13.70 -25.78 24.66
CA MET A 682 12.74 -26.67 25.32
C MET A 682 11.65 -25.87 26.04
N GLY A 683 12.00 -24.80 26.76
CA GLY A 683 11.02 -23.91 27.40
C GLY A 683 10.06 -23.27 26.39
N LEU A 684 10.58 -22.74 25.28
CA LEU A 684 9.75 -22.19 24.19
C LEU A 684 8.82 -23.26 23.58
N PHE A 685 9.33 -24.47 23.36
CA PHE A 685 8.55 -25.60 22.84
C PHE A 685 7.42 -26.01 23.79
N LEU A 686 7.69 -26.10 25.10
CA LEU A 686 6.69 -26.41 26.12
C LEU A 686 5.60 -25.33 26.17
N LYS A 687 6.01 -24.05 26.25
CA LYS A 687 5.11 -22.89 26.26
C LYS A 687 4.16 -22.91 25.06
N ALA A 688 4.70 -23.05 23.85
CA ALA A 688 3.91 -23.05 22.63
C ALA A 688 2.98 -24.27 22.50
N SER A 689 3.46 -25.46 22.87
CA SER A 689 2.67 -26.70 22.82
C SER A 689 1.51 -26.67 23.80
N ILE A 690 1.77 -26.28 25.05
CA ILE A 690 0.75 -26.21 26.09
C ILE A 690 -0.28 -25.12 25.77
N LYS A 691 0.16 -23.92 25.36
CA LYS A 691 -0.73 -22.83 24.95
C LYS A 691 -1.69 -23.25 23.84
N ARG A 692 -1.17 -23.89 22.79
CA ARG A 692 -1.99 -24.39 21.68
C ARG A 692 -2.92 -25.52 22.11
N GLY A 693 -2.42 -26.45 22.95
CA GLY A 693 -3.16 -27.61 23.41
C GLY A 693 -4.30 -27.28 24.37
N LEU A 694 -4.21 -26.17 25.10
CA LEU A 694 -5.22 -25.71 26.07
C LEU A 694 -6.17 -24.65 25.52
N TYR A 695 -6.14 -24.36 24.22
CA TYR A 695 -7.03 -23.35 23.63
C TYR A 695 -8.53 -23.67 23.83
N TRP A 696 -8.89 -24.94 23.97
CA TRP A 696 -10.26 -25.37 24.26
C TRP A 696 -10.75 -24.97 25.66
N ALA A 697 -9.85 -24.66 26.60
CA ALA A 697 -10.22 -24.29 27.97
C ALA A 697 -10.80 -22.87 28.06
N VAL A 698 -10.61 -22.05 27.03
CA VAL A 698 -11.13 -20.69 26.97
C VAL A 698 -12.67 -20.74 26.86
N PHE A 699 -13.35 -20.00 27.73
CA PHE A 699 -14.82 -19.98 27.89
C PHE A 699 -15.46 -21.23 28.50
N GLU A 700 -14.68 -22.16 29.04
CA GLU A 700 -15.22 -23.24 29.88
C GLU A 700 -15.56 -22.70 31.29
N PRO A 701 -16.51 -23.31 32.03
CA PRO A 701 -16.78 -22.96 33.42
C PRO A 701 -15.52 -23.08 34.29
N ASN A 702 -15.17 -22.01 35.03
CA ASN A 702 -13.99 -22.00 35.88
C ASN A 702 -14.27 -22.72 37.21
N ASP A 703 -14.15 -24.05 37.20
CA ASP A 703 -14.36 -24.91 38.36
C ASP A 703 -13.31 -26.03 38.48
N GLN A 704 -13.46 -26.88 39.49
CA GLN A 704 -12.55 -27.99 39.77
C GLN A 704 -12.46 -28.98 38.60
N GLU A 705 -13.54 -29.18 37.84
CA GLU A 705 -13.56 -30.09 36.69
C GLU A 705 -12.66 -29.56 35.56
N LEU A 706 -12.73 -28.26 35.28
CA LEU A 706 -11.84 -27.61 34.32
C LEU A 706 -10.37 -27.76 34.74
N TRP A 707 -10.05 -27.49 36.02
CA TRP A 707 -8.68 -27.59 36.54
C TRP A 707 -8.13 -29.01 36.43
N ASP A 708 -8.95 -30.01 36.76
CA ASP A 708 -8.59 -31.41 36.62
C ASP A 708 -8.35 -31.81 35.16
N ARG A 709 -9.21 -31.36 34.23
CA ARG A 709 -9.01 -31.59 32.78
C ARG A 709 -7.71 -30.93 32.30
N ILE A 710 -7.41 -29.70 32.69
CA ILE A 710 -6.15 -29.02 32.33
C ILE A 710 -4.95 -29.82 32.87
N ARG A 711 -4.97 -30.15 34.16
CA ARG A 711 -3.89 -30.90 34.83
C ARG A 711 -3.63 -32.25 34.18
N ILE A 712 -4.69 -33.02 33.87
CA ILE A 712 -4.58 -34.33 33.20
C ILE A 712 -3.95 -34.20 31.81
N ASN A 713 -4.38 -33.22 31.00
CA ASN A 713 -3.85 -33.02 29.66
C ASN A 713 -2.37 -32.62 29.67
N ILE A 714 -1.96 -31.69 30.54
CA ILE A 714 -0.56 -31.28 30.66
C ILE A 714 0.28 -32.46 31.19
N ASN A 715 -0.17 -33.17 32.23
CA ASN A 715 0.55 -34.32 32.78
C ASN A 715 0.77 -35.41 31.73
N ALA A 716 -0.24 -35.72 30.91
CA ALA A 716 -0.12 -36.72 29.85
C ALA A 716 0.95 -36.33 28.82
N PHE A 717 1.01 -35.05 28.44
CA PHE A 717 2.02 -34.53 27.52
C PHE A 717 3.43 -34.57 28.12
N MET A 718 3.60 -34.08 29.35
CA MET A 718 4.88 -34.08 30.06
C MET A 718 5.39 -35.51 30.29
N LEU A 719 4.51 -36.46 30.62
CA LEU A 719 4.88 -37.87 30.74
C LEU A 719 5.33 -38.46 29.40
N GLY A 720 4.73 -38.03 28.28
CA GLY A 720 5.18 -38.38 26.93
C GLY A 720 6.62 -37.92 26.65
N LEU A 721 6.99 -36.71 27.10
CA LEU A 721 8.35 -36.17 26.98
C LEU A 721 9.34 -36.86 27.93
N PHE A 722 8.92 -37.16 29.16
CA PHE A 722 9.72 -37.93 30.12
C PHE A 722 10.09 -39.31 29.58
N ARG A 723 9.13 -40.03 28.96
CA ARG A 723 9.38 -41.34 28.31
C ARG A 723 10.39 -41.25 27.17
N GLN A 724 10.50 -40.10 26.53
CA GLN A 724 11.51 -39.80 25.50
C GLN A 724 12.86 -39.33 26.09
N ARG A 725 12.98 -39.32 27.44
CA ARG A 725 14.15 -38.83 28.18
C ARG A 725 14.45 -37.36 27.87
N ALA A 726 13.42 -36.53 27.80
CA ALA A 726 13.56 -35.09 27.59
C ALA A 726 13.92 -34.30 28.86
N PHE A 727 13.72 -34.92 30.04
CA PHE A 727 13.92 -34.31 31.35
C PHE A 727 14.97 -35.07 32.15
N GLN A 728 15.58 -34.38 33.11
CA GLN A 728 16.40 -34.99 34.15
C GLN A 728 15.49 -35.66 35.20
N GLY A 729 15.97 -36.72 35.86
CA GLY A 729 15.22 -37.43 36.91
C GLY A 729 14.98 -38.90 36.55
N ALA A 730 14.97 -39.76 37.57
CA ALA A 730 14.70 -41.19 37.38
C ALA A 730 13.19 -41.49 37.40
N THR A 731 12.40 -40.63 38.04
CA THR A 731 10.95 -40.74 38.16
C THR A 731 10.24 -39.51 37.57
N PRO A 732 8.96 -39.62 37.16
CA PRO A 732 8.20 -38.47 36.68
C PRO A 732 8.13 -37.31 37.68
N ASP A 733 7.98 -37.61 38.98
CA ASP A 733 7.84 -36.60 40.04
C ASP A 733 9.14 -35.80 40.28
N GLU A 734 10.30 -36.40 40.02
CA GLU A 734 11.58 -35.68 39.99
C GLU A 734 11.75 -34.83 38.72
N ALA A 735 11.10 -35.25 37.62
CA ALA A 735 11.33 -34.70 36.29
C ALA A 735 10.43 -33.51 35.97
N PHE A 736 9.18 -33.51 36.42
CA PHE A 736 8.25 -32.41 36.22
C PHE A 736 7.12 -32.40 37.24
N VAL A 737 6.54 -31.22 37.45
CA VAL A 737 5.38 -31.02 38.31
C VAL A 737 4.35 -30.18 37.56
N VAL A 738 3.08 -30.59 37.61
CA VAL A 738 1.94 -29.85 37.07
C VAL A 738 0.94 -29.63 38.19
N LYS A 739 0.65 -28.36 38.50
CA LYS A 739 -0.32 -27.97 39.53
C LYS A 739 -1.39 -27.07 38.93
N CYS A 740 -2.64 -27.49 39.07
CA CYS A 740 -3.84 -26.72 38.72
C CYS A 740 -4.96 -27.23 39.65
N ASP A 741 -5.21 -26.47 40.70
CA ASP A 741 -6.04 -26.83 41.85
C ASP A 741 -6.51 -25.56 42.59
N ARG A 742 -7.23 -25.73 43.69
CA ARG A 742 -7.73 -24.63 44.52
C ARG A 742 -6.62 -23.73 45.11
N GLU A 743 -5.42 -24.25 45.33
CA GLU A 743 -4.30 -23.44 45.84
C GLU A 743 -3.74 -22.51 44.77
N THR A 744 -3.71 -22.97 43.52
CA THR A 744 -3.31 -22.17 42.35
C THR A 744 -4.44 -21.30 41.79
N ASN A 745 -5.70 -21.61 42.14
CA ASN A 745 -6.91 -20.93 41.71
C ASN A 745 -7.80 -20.58 42.91
N PRO A 746 -7.37 -19.63 43.77
CA PRO A 746 -8.21 -19.15 44.87
C PRO A 746 -9.44 -18.40 44.33
N GLN A 747 -10.45 -18.22 45.18
CA GLN A 747 -11.74 -17.68 44.77
C GLN A 747 -11.62 -16.31 44.09
N GLU A 748 -10.66 -15.46 44.48
CA GLU A 748 -10.47 -14.16 43.84
C GLU A 748 -10.08 -14.27 42.35
N LEU A 749 -9.25 -15.25 41.97
CA LEU A 749 -8.90 -15.48 40.55
C LEU A 749 -10.08 -16.09 39.78
N VAL A 750 -10.84 -16.97 40.44
CA VAL A 750 -12.04 -17.58 39.86
C VAL A 750 -13.08 -16.51 39.53
N ASP A 751 -13.33 -15.59 40.45
CA ASP A 751 -14.27 -14.49 40.27
C ASP A 751 -13.82 -13.50 39.17
N GLN A 752 -12.50 -13.41 38.91
CA GLN A 752 -11.92 -12.66 37.80
C GLN A 752 -11.93 -13.43 36.46
N GLY A 753 -12.38 -14.69 36.45
CA GLY A 753 -12.35 -15.55 35.27
C GLY A 753 -10.95 -16.03 34.86
N ILE A 754 -9.98 -16.00 35.78
CA ILE A 754 -8.59 -16.41 35.53
C ILE A 754 -8.39 -17.86 36.02
N VAL A 755 -7.77 -18.68 35.16
CA VAL A 755 -7.27 -20.02 35.52
C VAL A 755 -5.76 -20.04 35.41
N THR A 756 -5.09 -20.46 36.47
CA THR A 756 -3.63 -20.59 36.55
C THR A 756 -3.26 -22.07 36.68
N ALA A 757 -2.39 -22.52 35.77
CA ALA A 757 -1.71 -23.80 35.87
C ALA A 757 -0.19 -23.55 35.97
N GLN A 758 0.43 -24.09 37.01
CA GLN A 758 1.88 -24.04 37.21
C GLN A 758 2.50 -25.31 36.65
N VAL A 759 3.50 -25.15 35.79
CA VAL A 759 4.24 -26.26 35.17
C VAL A 759 5.73 -26.02 35.41
N ALA A 760 6.38 -26.97 36.07
CA ALA A 760 7.82 -26.98 36.30
C ALA A 760 8.43 -28.25 35.70
N TRP A 761 9.68 -28.18 35.22
CA TRP A 761 10.42 -29.34 34.73
C TRP A 761 11.91 -29.24 35.07
N ALA A 762 12.58 -30.38 35.14
CA ALA A 762 14.01 -30.49 35.34
C ALA A 762 14.72 -30.57 33.97
N PRO A 763 15.44 -29.52 33.53
CA PRO A 763 16.06 -29.48 32.22
C PRO A 763 17.32 -30.35 32.13
N LEU A 764 17.59 -30.91 30.94
CA LEU A 764 18.86 -31.58 30.63
C LEU A 764 19.95 -30.56 30.30
N LYS A 765 20.80 -30.25 31.28
CA LYS A 765 21.98 -29.39 31.08
C LYS A 765 23.10 -30.19 30.39
N PRO A 766 23.76 -29.66 29.35
CA PRO A 766 24.85 -30.36 28.67
C PRO A 766 26.09 -30.45 29.55
N ALA A 767 26.83 -31.56 29.45
CA ALA A 767 28.15 -31.70 30.05
C ALA A 767 29.20 -31.01 29.16
N GLU A 768 29.48 -29.73 29.40
CA GLU A 768 30.46 -28.95 28.62
C GLU A 768 31.91 -29.28 28.99
N PHE A 769 32.16 -29.75 30.21
CA PHE A 769 33.49 -30.08 30.73
C PHE A 769 33.50 -31.53 31.22
N VAL A 770 34.47 -32.32 30.74
CA VAL A 770 34.75 -33.66 31.24
C VAL A 770 36.16 -33.65 31.81
N VAL A 771 36.25 -33.59 33.14
CA VAL A 771 37.54 -33.63 33.85
C VAL A 771 37.89 -35.08 34.15
N ILE A 772 38.98 -35.58 33.57
CA ILE A 772 39.50 -36.92 33.83
C ILE A 772 40.71 -36.76 34.74
N GLU A 773 40.53 -37.02 36.04
CA GLU A 773 41.62 -37.04 37.01
C GLU A 773 42.32 -38.40 36.99
N ILE A 774 43.57 -38.44 36.53
CA ILE A 774 44.37 -39.66 36.51
C ILE A 774 45.37 -39.60 37.67
N SER A 775 45.17 -40.45 38.69
CA SER A 775 46.12 -40.60 39.80
C SER A 775 46.85 -41.94 39.71
N GLN A 776 48.15 -41.92 40.00
CA GLN A 776 48.93 -43.15 40.18
C GLN A 776 48.63 -43.72 41.56
N LYS A 777 47.76 -44.75 41.60
CA LYS A 777 47.36 -45.59 42.74
C LYS A 777 47.90 -45.16 44.13
N SER A 778 47.21 -44.22 44.77
CA SER A 778 46.99 -44.19 46.22
C SER A 778 45.61 -43.61 46.48
N LEU A 779 44.62 -44.51 46.66
CA LEU A 779 43.25 -44.24 47.12
C LEU A 779 42.59 -42.96 46.59
N LEU A 780 41.86 -43.09 45.47
CA LEU A 780 40.66 -42.26 45.27
C LEU A 780 39.74 -42.58 46.46
N ALA A 781 39.71 -41.71 47.46
CA ALA A 781 38.78 -41.84 48.56
C ALA A 781 37.37 -41.76 47.97
N VAL A 782 36.60 -42.83 48.21
CA VAL A 782 35.23 -43.03 47.72
C VAL A 782 34.29 -41.96 48.28
#